data_AF-A0A085NQE6-F1
#
_entry.id   AF-A0A085NQE6-F1
#
_cell.length_a   1.000
_cell.length_b   1.000
_cell.length_c   1.000
_cell.angle_alpha   90.00
_cell.angle_beta   90.00
_cell.angle_gamma   90.00
#
_symmetry.space_group_name_H-M   'P 1'
#
loop_
_entity.id
_entity.type
_entity.pdbx_description
1 polymer ?
#
loop_
_entity_poly.entity_id
_entity_poly.type
_entity_poly.pdbx_seq_one_letter_code
_entity_poly.pdbx_strand_id
1 'polypeptide(L)'
;MTCARELETDFFYEEDNGMTTSSASVTLQKDDGNLIGISIGGGAPSCPCVYLVQIFENGAAASDGSLEAGDEIVRVNRVNVKGRTRSEVARMIQASKDSVTIDYNKLHADPKQGKTLDIVLKKLKHKIVENISSDTADALGMSRAILCHDGLVKRLEDLEKNTGVYKGLMDHIGRLLKSHMKLAEVYKDRFRCSICLPFASEFGDIFFEIGSHEPQVNSAEAFMTFGEVHRNMEKRARKLFENLRPMISDLNTYLNKAVPDTRATLKKYLDAKFEYLSYCLKIKEMDDEEAAVAAMQEILYRVETGNYEYRLLLRCRQEAKKKFAKLRSDVLVKLELLDQKRVQDLAYQLHRFVTAIEKYHSGCKEDMEPTRNLFPIDVDLSLIAFDYNPSGQLPADGEEDEEEEKELEEQQRRVVDEIACIDLGPSDGENKQESVVSNLCWALNAKSEVPNWPGRFSDEDFRTLVHTAIKSVLGLVGSLKEVQVGDYDPNKQEGSVLVYESDLNCIWAALCIYGNHFGFELAIRVRKVDFRNRAMPVCGFIATVALVCVLLAIVAYILADRKKCQPIKSFAGYHVLITGGSKGIGKAIALEAVRRGADVSIIARNADALEYAAEELRFASGKEQKVFWYTADLSEGWQRMSELIRRIELEAGPVDILINNVGNVLFNFFTQCLPFIAGMKRRASDQLKSRRVCFVSSQAGQIGLYGYTAYSASKFALRGFAEALQMECRPYNVWITIAYPPHTDTEGFAEEWNSTPELTKAITAGDTPPMKPTDVARHILDSVAKGEFTCHMGLEGWMLSTVCAGMSPANSWRDTVVQALVMGPLRLVGLFHLLKFNFTVSK
;
A
#
# COMPACT_ATOMS: atom_id res chain seq x y z
N MET A 1 -46.14 -53.63 -18.78
CA MET A 1 -46.00 -54.02 -17.37
C MET A 1 -45.69 -52.78 -16.54
N THR A 2 -46.68 -52.39 -15.72
CA THR A 2 -46.57 -51.77 -14.37
C THR A 2 -45.79 -50.46 -14.23
N CYS A 3 -46.43 -49.28 -14.24
CA CYS A 3 -47.29 -48.67 -13.20
C CYS A 3 -46.52 -48.26 -11.93
N ALA A 4 -46.29 -46.95 -11.78
CA ALA A 4 -46.31 -46.26 -10.50
C ALA A 4 -46.86 -44.85 -10.77
N ARG A 5 -48.12 -44.65 -10.40
CA ARG A 5 -48.75 -43.33 -10.23
C ARG A 5 -48.08 -42.67 -9.03
N GLU A 6 -47.37 -41.57 -9.23
CA GLU A 6 -47.06 -40.64 -8.15
C GLU A 6 -48.33 -39.84 -7.86
N LEU A 7 -48.80 -39.94 -6.63
CA LEU A 7 -49.92 -39.18 -6.08
C LEU A 7 -49.49 -37.72 -5.94
N GLU A 8 -49.84 -36.87 -6.91
CA GLU A 8 -49.95 -35.44 -6.67
C GLU A 8 -51.01 -35.24 -5.58
N THR A 9 -50.57 -34.85 -4.40
CA THR A 9 -51.44 -34.44 -3.30
C THR A 9 -51.74 -32.97 -3.56
N ASP A 10 -52.98 -32.67 -3.96
CA ASP A 10 -53.46 -31.31 -4.21
C ASP A 10 -53.34 -30.46 -2.94
N PHE A 11 -52.26 -29.67 -2.83
CA PHE A 11 -52.13 -28.65 -1.80
C PHE A 11 -52.99 -27.44 -2.20
N PHE A 12 -54.07 -27.20 -1.46
CA PHE A 12 -54.80 -25.94 -1.55
C PHE A 12 -53.95 -24.82 -0.94
N TYR A 13 -53.47 -23.91 -1.79
CA TYR A 13 -52.84 -22.66 -1.36
C TYR A 13 -53.94 -21.65 -1.07
N GLU A 14 -54.02 -21.17 0.17
CA GLU A 14 -54.89 -20.03 0.52
C GLU A 14 -54.01 -18.77 0.66
N GLU A 15 -54.29 -17.77 -0.19
CA GLU A 15 -53.77 -16.40 -0.02
C GLU A 15 -54.65 -15.65 0.99
N ASP A 16 -54.22 -15.62 2.25
CA ASP A 16 -54.87 -14.81 3.28
C ASP A 16 -53.96 -13.61 3.61
N ASN A 17 -54.41 -12.39 3.32
CA ASN A 17 -53.70 -11.13 3.60
C ASN A 17 -52.23 -11.05 3.10
N GLY A 18 -51.92 -11.65 1.94
CA GLY A 18 -50.59 -11.61 1.31
C GLY A 18 -49.65 -12.75 1.73
N MET A 19 -50.17 -13.81 2.36
CA MET A 19 -49.39 -14.97 2.82
C MET A 19 -49.68 -16.21 1.98
N THR A 20 -48.64 -16.98 1.65
CA THR A 20 -48.81 -18.34 1.15
C THR A 20 -48.73 -19.30 2.33
N THR A 21 -49.86 -19.92 2.69
CA THR A 21 -49.91 -20.97 3.70
C THR A 21 -50.45 -22.26 3.11
N SER A 22 -50.02 -23.40 3.64
CA SER A 22 -50.56 -24.71 3.28
C SER A 22 -50.98 -25.47 4.54
N SER A 23 -52.22 -25.95 4.58
CA SER A 23 -52.72 -26.78 5.66
C SER A 23 -52.07 -28.17 5.64
N ALA A 24 -51.60 -28.65 6.78
CA ALA A 24 -51.06 -29.98 6.95
C ALA A 24 -51.42 -30.55 8.34
N SER A 25 -51.25 -31.85 8.51
CA SER A 25 -51.50 -32.55 9.79
C SER A 25 -50.35 -33.52 10.07
N VAL A 26 -49.89 -33.56 11.32
CA VAL A 26 -48.81 -34.45 11.76
C VAL A 26 -49.19 -35.11 13.08
N THR A 27 -48.84 -36.40 13.24
CA THR A 27 -49.01 -37.12 14.51
C THR A 27 -47.64 -37.40 15.09
N LEU A 28 -47.35 -36.79 16.25
CA LEU A 28 -46.07 -36.89 16.92
C LEU A 28 -46.17 -37.84 18.12
N GLN A 29 -45.19 -38.74 18.23
CA GLN A 29 -44.99 -39.57 19.42
C GLN A 29 -44.31 -38.73 20.49
N LYS A 30 -44.77 -38.81 21.74
CA LYS A 30 -44.21 -38.03 22.84
C LYS A 30 -42.94 -38.68 23.41
N ASP A 31 -42.08 -37.86 23.99
CA ASP A 31 -40.92 -38.34 24.74
C ASP A 31 -41.28 -38.90 26.12
N ASP A 32 -40.29 -39.47 26.81
CA ASP A 32 -40.44 -40.03 28.17
C ASP A 32 -40.93 -39.00 29.20
N GLY A 33 -40.79 -37.71 28.90
CA GLY A 33 -41.29 -36.57 29.69
C GLY A 33 -42.72 -36.15 29.34
N ASN A 34 -43.42 -36.87 28.44
CA ASN A 34 -44.72 -36.51 27.89
C ASN A 34 -44.74 -35.16 27.14
N LEU A 35 -43.58 -34.75 26.60
CA LEU A 35 -43.38 -33.53 25.82
C LEU A 35 -43.16 -33.87 24.33
N ILE A 36 -43.37 -32.87 23.48
CA ILE A 36 -43.12 -32.95 22.03
C ILE A 36 -42.00 -32.00 21.58
N GLY A 37 -41.41 -31.23 22.50
CA GLY A 37 -40.27 -30.35 22.22
C GLY A 37 -40.59 -29.08 21.41
N ILE A 38 -41.74 -28.43 21.65
CA ILE A 38 -42.09 -27.14 21.03
C ILE A 38 -42.37 -26.05 22.07
N SER A 39 -42.19 -24.79 21.67
CA SER A 39 -42.64 -23.60 22.39
C SER A 39 -43.68 -22.87 21.53
N ILE A 40 -44.77 -22.41 22.16
CA ILE A 40 -45.90 -21.75 21.49
C ILE A 40 -46.07 -20.30 21.98
N GLY A 41 -46.51 -19.43 21.08
CA GLY A 41 -46.78 -18.01 21.31
C GLY A 41 -48.16 -17.59 20.79
N GLY A 42 -48.57 -16.36 21.09
CA GLY A 42 -49.88 -15.82 20.73
C GLY A 42 -51.02 -16.32 21.63
N GLY A 43 -52.19 -16.51 21.03
CA GLY A 43 -53.44 -16.91 21.69
C GLY A 43 -54.26 -15.76 22.28
N ALA A 44 -55.51 -16.05 22.59
CA ALA A 44 -56.47 -15.07 23.12
C ALA A 44 -56.04 -14.53 24.51
N PRO A 45 -56.40 -13.28 24.88
CA PRO A 45 -57.19 -12.31 24.10
C PRO A 45 -56.37 -11.47 23.10
N SER A 46 -55.04 -11.51 23.18
CA SER A 46 -54.16 -10.56 22.47
C SER A 46 -53.97 -10.90 21.00
N CYS A 47 -53.91 -12.19 20.64
CA CYS A 47 -53.65 -12.64 19.28
C CYS A 47 -54.69 -13.71 18.86
N PRO A 48 -55.27 -13.62 17.65
CA PRO A 48 -56.33 -14.54 17.20
C PRO A 48 -55.83 -15.97 16.91
N CYS A 49 -54.52 -16.14 16.69
CA CYS A 49 -53.89 -17.42 16.36
C CYS A 49 -52.86 -17.84 17.42
N VAL A 50 -52.57 -19.14 17.45
CA VAL A 50 -51.50 -19.73 18.27
C VAL A 50 -50.46 -20.27 17.31
N TYR A 51 -49.19 -19.88 17.49
CA TYR A 51 -48.12 -20.24 16.56
C TYR A 51 -46.87 -20.76 17.27
N LEU A 52 -46.02 -21.46 16.53
CA LEU A 52 -44.76 -22.03 17.03
C LEU A 52 -43.68 -20.95 17.15
N VAL A 53 -43.12 -20.76 18.34
CA VAL A 53 -42.02 -19.82 18.61
C VAL A 53 -40.66 -20.49 18.43
N GLN A 54 -40.53 -21.72 18.93
CA GLN A 54 -39.27 -22.47 18.88
C GLN A 54 -39.53 -23.96 18.87
N ILE A 55 -38.65 -24.68 18.19
CA ILE A 55 -38.57 -26.13 18.25
C ILE A 55 -37.25 -26.47 18.94
N PHE A 56 -37.31 -27.32 19.96
CA PHE A 56 -36.15 -27.74 20.74
C PHE A 56 -35.42 -28.88 20.04
N GLU A 57 -34.11 -28.78 19.95
CA GLU A 57 -33.24 -29.85 19.42
C GLU A 57 -33.40 -31.09 20.30
N ASN A 58 -33.46 -32.27 19.67
CA ASN A 58 -33.74 -33.58 20.30
C ASN A 58 -35.17 -33.81 20.80
N GLY A 59 -36.12 -32.92 20.53
CA GLY A 59 -37.54 -33.15 20.78
C GLY A 59 -38.22 -33.96 19.68
N ALA A 60 -39.37 -34.58 19.98
CA ALA A 60 -40.14 -35.36 19.00
C ALA A 60 -40.49 -34.56 17.73
N ALA A 61 -40.87 -33.30 17.87
CA ALA A 61 -41.16 -32.41 16.74
C ALA A 61 -39.92 -32.11 15.87
N ALA A 62 -38.72 -32.06 16.47
CA ALA A 62 -37.48 -31.83 15.71
C ALA A 62 -37.05 -33.06 14.91
N SER A 63 -37.23 -34.26 15.49
CA SER A 63 -36.91 -35.53 14.84
C SER A 63 -37.83 -35.85 13.65
N ASP A 64 -39.11 -35.48 13.76
CA ASP A 64 -40.09 -35.64 12.68
C ASP A 64 -39.88 -34.64 11.54
N GLY A 65 -39.55 -33.38 11.87
CA GLY A 65 -39.20 -32.36 10.89
C GLY A 65 -40.37 -31.71 10.13
N SER A 66 -41.62 -32.12 10.39
CA SER A 66 -42.79 -31.52 9.73
C SER A 66 -43.08 -30.10 10.22
N LEU A 67 -42.96 -29.87 11.54
CA LEU A 67 -43.23 -28.59 12.19
C LEU A 67 -42.03 -27.66 12.17
N GLU A 68 -42.29 -26.36 12.11
CA GLU A 68 -41.25 -25.37 11.89
C GLU A 68 -41.65 -24.01 12.52
N ALA A 69 -40.70 -23.19 13.00
CA ALA A 69 -41.01 -21.96 13.76
C ALA A 69 -41.73 -20.90 12.90
N GLY A 70 -42.86 -20.39 13.39
CA GLY A 70 -43.75 -19.50 12.64
C GLY A 70 -45.00 -20.20 12.09
N ASP A 71 -45.09 -21.54 12.13
CA ASP A 71 -46.31 -22.29 11.79
C ASP A 71 -47.44 -22.00 12.78
N GLU A 72 -48.68 -21.97 12.28
CA GLU A 72 -49.87 -21.74 13.11
C GLU A 72 -50.56 -23.07 13.43
N ILE A 73 -50.90 -23.26 14.71
CA ILE A 73 -51.65 -24.42 15.18
C ILE A 73 -53.14 -24.12 15.00
N VAL A 74 -53.83 -24.96 14.24
CA VAL A 74 -55.26 -24.83 13.95
C VAL A 74 -56.08 -25.82 14.79
N ARG A 75 -55.59 -27.06 14.95
CA ARG A 75 -56.25 -28.07 15.81
C ARG A 75 -55.24 -28.92 16.59
N VAL A 76 -55.67 -29.37 17.76
CA VAL A 76 -54.98 -30.40 18.56
C VAL A 76 -55.95 -31.54 18.79
N ASN A 77 -55.60 -32.75 18.35
CA ASN A 77 -56.44 -33.95 18.45
C ASN A 77 -57.90 -33.73 17.99
N ARG A 78 -58.05 -33.12 16.80
CA ARG A 78 -59.33 -32.76 16.15
C ARG A 78 -60.12 -31.63 16.83
N VAL A 79 -59.61 -31.03 17.90
CA VAL A 79 -60.24 -29.89 18.57
C VAL A 79 -59.65 -28.58 18.06
N ASN A 80 -60.50 -27.66 17.61
CA ASN A 80 -60.10 -26.34 17.12
C ASN A 80 -59.53 -25.48 18.26
N VAL A 81 -58.38 -24.84 18.02
CA VAL A 81 -57.69 -23.98 18.99
C VAL A 81 -57.83 -22.48 18.71
N LYS A 82 -58.49 -22.08 17.62
CA LYS A 82 -58.74 -20.65 17.32
C LYS A 82 -59.55 -20.00 18.44
N GLY A 83 -59.08 -18.86 18.95
CA GLY A 83 -59.69 -18.15 20.07
C GLY A 83 -59.41 -18.74 21.47
N ARG A 84 -58.56 -19.77 21.59
CA ARG A 84 -58.09 -20.31 22.88
C ARG A 84 -56.86 -19.55 23.39
N THR A 85 -56.64 -19.57 24.70
CA THR A 85 -55.41 -19.03 25.30
C THR A 85 -54.22 -19.96 25.07
N ARG A 86 -52.99 -19.44 24.99
CA ARG A 86 -51.76 -20.26 24.86
C ARG A 86 -51.67 -21.37 25.92
N SER A 87 -52.07 -21.05 27.16
CA SER A 87 -52.04 -21.97 28.29
C SER A 87 -53.09 -23.08 28.20
N GLU A 88 -54.22 -22.84 27.53
CA GLU A 88 -55.20 -23.89 27.22
C GLU A 88 -54.67 -24.83 26.14
N VAL A 89 -54.10 -24.30 25.07
CA VAL A 89 -53.52 -25.13 23.99
C VAL A 89 -52.36 -25.98 24.49
N ALA A 90 -51.47 -25.43 25.33
CA ALA A 90 -50.42 -26.19 25.99
C ALA A 90 -50.98 -27.34 26.84
N ARG A 91 -52.04 -27.08 27.62
CA ARG A 91 -52.72 -28.11 28.43
C ARG A 91 -53.36 -29.19 27.55
N MET A 92 -53.96 -28.84 26.41
CA MET A 92 -54.54 -29.80 25.47
C MET A 92 -53.48 -30.75 24.89
N ILE A 93 -52.32 -30.20 24.53
CA ILE A 93 -51.18 -31.01 24.07
C ILE A 93 -50.69 -31.92 25.20
N GLN A 94 -50.53 -31.40 26.43
CA GLN A 94 -50.05 -32.16 27.58
C GLN A 94 -51.03 -33.25 28.06
N ALA A 95 -52.35 -33.02 27.94
CA ALA A 95 -53.39 -33.95 28.39
C ALA A 95 -53.43 -35.27 27.59
N SER A 96 -52.89 -35.27 26.38
CA SER A 96 -52.81 -36.44 25.51
C SER A 96 -51.67 -37.35 25.97
N LYS A 97 -51.91 -38.65 26.14
CA LYS A 97 -50.86 -39.63 26.49
C LYS A 97 -50.33 -40.30 25.23
N ASP A 98 -49.03 -40.59 25.22
CA ASP A 98 -48.29 -41.31 24.17
C ASP A 98 -48.13 -40.57 22.82
N SER A 99 -49.20 -40.02 22.24
CA SER A 99 -49.14 -39.29 20.96
C SER A 99 -50.08 -38.09 20.90
N VAL A 100 -49.80 -37.16 19.99
CA VAL A 100 -50.64 -35.99 19.72
C VAL A 100 -50.67 -35.67 18.22
N THR A 101 -51.86 -35.44 17.68
CA THR A 101 -52.07 -34.97 16.31
C THR A 101 -52.22 -33.44 16.32
N ILE A 102 -51.41 -32.77 15.51
CA ILE A 102 -51.41 -31.32 15.33
C ILE A 102 -51.79 -31.03 13.87
N ASP A 103 -52.90 -30.32 13.69
CA ASP A 103 -53.25 -29.72 12.40
C ASP A 103 -52.72 -28.29 12.40
N TYR A 104 -51.92 -27.94 11.40
CA TYR A 104 -51.21 -26.68 11.33
C TYR A 104 -51.23 -26.06 9.93
N ASN A 105 -51.16 -24.73 9.90
CA ASN A 105 -50.92 -23.96 8.68
C ASN A 105 -49.43 -23.69 8.58
N LYS A 106 -48.78 -24.36 7.61
CA LYS A 106 -47.37 -24.15 7.28
C LYS A 106 -47.20 -22.75 6.70
N LEU A 107 -46.33 -21.95 7.30
CA LEU A 107 -46.01 -20.62 6.78
C LEU A 107 -44.87 -20.71 5.76
N HIS A 108 -45.16 -20.46 4.48
CA HIS A 108 -44.15 -20.33 3.42
C HIS A 108 -43.61 -18.91 3.40
N ALA A 109 -42.60 -18.66 4.21
CA ALA A 109 -41.91 -17.39 4.26
C ALA A 109 -40.76 -17.36 3.24
N ASP A 110 -40.69 -16.32 2.39
CA ASP A 110 -39.48 -16.05 1.60
C ASP A 110 -38.42 -15.42 2.53
N PRO A 111 -37.25 -16.04 2.73
CA PRO A 111 -36.18 -15.49 3.56
C PRO A 111 -35.70 -14.09 3.11
N LYS A 112 -35.96 -13.69 1.86
CA LYS A 112 -35.68 -12.32 1.38
C LYS A 112 -36.53 -11.27 2.08
N GLN A 113 -37.77 -11.58 2.43
CA GLN A 113 -38.68 -10.63 3.10
C GLN A 113 -38.22 -10.33 4.54
N GLY A 114 -37.54 -11.27 5.19
CA GLY A 114 -36.95 -11.06 6.52
C GLY A 114 -35.67 -10.22 6.53
N LYS A 115 -35.05 -9.96 5.37
CA LYS A 115 -33.82 -9.17 5.25
C LYS A 115 -34.11 -7.67 5.15
N THR A 116 -34.67 -7.11 6.22
CA THR A 116 -34.96 -5.67 6.30
C THR A 116 -33.68 -4.84 6.51
N LEU A 117 -33.74 -3.55 6.18
CA LEU A 117 -32.66 -2.60 6.46
C LEU A 117 -32.26 -2.61 7.94
N ASP A 118 -33.24 -2.79 8.83
CA ASP A 118 -33.02 -2.88 10.27
C ASP A 118 -32.16 -4.10 10.66
N ILE A 119 -32.43 -5.28 10.07
CA ILE A 119 -31.57 -6.46 10.27
C ILE A 119 -30.15 -6.23 9.74
N VAL A 120 -30.01 -5.53 8.60
CA VAL A 120 -28.69 -5.17 8.05
C VAL A 120 -27.94 -4.21 8.98
N LEU A 121 -28.61 -3.20 9.54
CA LEU A 121 -28.03 -2.25 10.49
C LEU A 121 -27.63 -2.94 11.80
N LYS A 122 -28.45 -3.87 12.31
CA LYS A 122 -28.12 -4.71 13.47
C LYS A 122 -26.90 -5.60 13.20
N LYS A 123 -26.81 -6.19 12.01
CA LYS A 123 -25.65 -6.97 11.58
C LYS A 123 -24.38 -6.11 11.52
N LEU A 124 -24.49 -4.88 11.01
CA LEU A 124 -23.40 -3.91 10.99
C LEU A 124 -22.96 -3.52 12.41
N LYS A 125 -23.92 -3.27 13.31
CA LYS A 125 -23.66 -3.00 14.74
C LYS A 125 -22.84 -4.14 15.36
N HIS A 126 -23.23 -5.39 15.16
CA HIS A 126 -22.49 -6.54 15.67
C HIS A 126 -21.07 -6.65 15.12
N LYS A 127 -20.88 -6.34 13.83
CA LYS A 127 -19.56 -6.34 13.18
C LYS A 127 -18.64 -5.21 13.66
N ILE A 128 -19.20 -4.05 14.00
CA ILE A 128 -18.44 -2.92 14.56
C ILE A 128 -18.01 -3.24 15.99
N VAL A 129 -18.93 -3.74 16.81
CA VAL A 129 -18.70 -4.05 18.22
C VAL A 129 -17.63 -5.14 18.42
N GLU A 130 -17.46 -6.06 17.47
CA GLU A 130 -16.42 -7.09 17.54
C GLU A 130 -14.99 -6.52 17.56
N ASN A 131 -14.76 -5.38 16.90
CA ASN A 131 -13.42 -4.77 16.78
C ASN A 131 -13.15 -3.68 17.84
N ILE A 132 -14.06 -3.47 18.78
CA ILE A 132 -13.97 -2.40 19.78
C ILE A 132 -13.66 -3.01 21.15
N SER A 133 -12.78 -2.37 21.91
CA SER A 133 -12.46 -2.79 23.27
C SER A 133 -13.70 -2.78 24.16
N SER A 134 -13.67 -3.60 25.20
CA SER A 134 -14.80 -3.78 26.10
C SER A 134 -15.35 -2.46 26.64
N ASP A 135 -14.44 -1.64 27.10
CA ASP A 135 -14.72 -0.43 27.85
C ASP A 135 -15.25 0.66 26.90
N THR A 136 -14.73 0.69 25.67
CA THR A 136 -15.14 1.65 24.64
C THR A 136 -16.54 1.33 24.12
N ALA A 137 -16.88 0.05 23.92
CA ALA A 137 -18.21 -0.34 23.47
C ALA A 137 -19.28 -0.06 24.52
N ASP A 138 -18.97 -0.28 25.80
CA ASP A 138 -19.87 0.00 26.91
C ASP A 138 -20.06 1.52 27.10
N ALA A 139 -19.00 2.32 26.93
CA ALA A 139 -19.09 3.79 26.91
C ALA A 139 -19.95 4.33 25.75
N LEU A 140 -19.99 3.62 24.62
CA LEU A 140 -20.83 3.95 23.45
C LEU A 140 -22.26 3.39 23.57
N GLY A 141 -22.62 2.74 24.68
CA GLY A 141 -23.94 2.15 24.87
C GLY A 141 -24.24 0.96 23.95
N MET A 142 -23.21 0.32 23.38
CA MET A 142 -23.39 -0.84 22.51
C MET A 142 -23.34 -2.14 23.33
N SER A 143 -24.50 -2.69 23.69
CA SER A 143 -24.60 -3.90 24.52
C SER A 143 -23.86 -5.11 23.91
N ARG A 144 -22.87 -5.66 24.64
CA ARG A 144 -21.94 -6.71 24.18
C ARG A 144 -22.27 -8.16 24.55
N ALA A 145 -23.30 -8.41 25.34
CA ALA A 145 -23.46 -9.65 26.13
C ALA A 145 -23.39 -11.00 25.35
N ILE A 146 -23.42 -11.01 24.02
CA ILE A 146 -23.43 -12.24 23.19
C ILE A 146 -22.15 -12.39 22.32
N LEU A 147 -21.27 -11.37 22.24
CA LEU A 147 -20.23 -11.31 21.19
C LEU A 147 -18.80 -11.65 21.63
N CYS A 148 -18.39 -11.30 22.85
CA CYS A 148 -16.96 -11.19 23.20
C CYS A 148 -16.25 -12.46 23.69
N HIS A 149 -16.91 -13.62 23.74
CA HIS A 149 -16.31 -14.85 24.27
C HIS A 149 -16.46 -16.04 23.32
N ASP A 150 -16.25 -15.82 22.03
CA ASP A 150 -16.19 -16.93 21.09
C ASP A 150 -14.79 -17.52 21.04
N GLY A 151 -14.64 -18.74 21.54
CA GLY A 151 -13.37 -19.47 21.47
C GLY A 151 -12.84 -19.64 20.04
N LEU A 152 -13.70 -19.55 19.02
CA LEU A 152 -13.29 -19.60 17.61
C LEU A 152 -12.61 -18.30 17.13
N VAL A 153 -13.00 -17.14 17.68
CA VAL A 153 -12.37 -15.85 17.35
C VAL A 153 -10.97 -15.80 17.95
N LYS A 154 -10.80 -16.25 19.19
CA LYS A 154 -9.48 -16.40 19.81
C LYS A 154 -8.56 -17.33 19.00
N ARG A 155 -9.08 -18.47 18.52
CA ARG A 155 -8.33 -19.37 17.64
C ARG A 155 -7.94 -18.74 16.30
N LEU A 156 -8.71 -17.77 15.80
CA LEU A 156 -8.34 -17.00 14.61
C LEU A 156 -7.19 -16.06 14.89
N GLU A 157 -7.26 -15.30 15.98
CA GLU A 157 -6.18 -14.39 16.39
C GLU A 157 -4.87 -15.16 16.59
N ASP A 158 -4.95 -16.33 17.23
CA ASP A 158 -3.82 -17.25 17.37
C ASP A 158 -3.32 -17.71 15.99
N LEU A 159 -4.20 -18.03 15.05
CA LEU A 159 -3.83 -18.41 13.68
C LEU A 159 -3.16 -17.26 12.92
N GLU A 160 -3.66 -16.03 13.03
CA GLU A 160 -3.08 -14.84 12.38
C GLU A 160 -1.71 -14.50 12.96
N LYS A 161 -1.57 -14.52 14.29
CA LYS A 161 -0.27 -14.34 14.97
C LYS A 161 0.74 -15.38 14.52
N ASN A 162 0.32 -16.65 14.46
CA ASN A 162 1.17 -17.74 13.99
C ASN A 162 1.56 -17.57 12.52
N THR A 163 0.63 -17.15 11.65
CA THR A 163 0.92 -16.86 10.23
C THR A 163 2.01 -15.79 10.09
N GLY A 164 2.00 -14.77 10.95
CA GLY A 164 3.07 -13.76 11.02
C GLY A 164 4.45 -14.38 11.30
N VAL A 165 4.54 -15.32 12.24
CA VAL A 165 5.79 -16.04 12.54
C VAL A 165 6.28 -16.83 11.32
N TYR A 166 5.39 -17.54 10.61
CA TYR A 166 5.76 -18.28 9.40
C TYR A 166 6.24 -17.38 8.26
N LYS A 167 5.60 -16.22 8.08
CA LYS A 167 6.02 -15.23 7.10
C LYS A 167 7.42 -14.70 7.43
N GLY A 168 7.67 -14.36 8.70
CA GLY A 168 8.99 -13.96 9.18
C GLY A 168 10.06 -15.05 9.01
N LEU A 169 9.72 -16.31 9.29
CA LEU A 169 10.61 -17.46 9.07
C LEU A 169 10.96 -17.62 7.58
N MET A 170 9.96 -17.51 6.69
CA MET A 170 10.17 -17.57 5.24
C MET A 170 11.04 -16.42 4.73
N ASP A 171 10.81 -15.21 5.21
CA ASP A 171 11.61 -14.04 4.86
C ASP A 171 13.06 -14.20 5.34
N HIS A 172 13.26 -14.71 6.56
CA HIS A 172 14.59 -14.96 7.10
C HIS A 172 15.33 -16.06 6.33
N ILE A 173 14.67 -17.20 6.07
CA ILE A 173 15.22 -18.28 5.23
C ILE A 173 15.54 -17.74 3.82
N GLY A 174 14.68 -16.92 3.24
CA GLY A 174 14.91 -16.27 1.96
C GLY A 174 16.14 -15.35 1.95
N ARG A 175 16.30 -14.52 2.99
CA ARG A 175 17.49 -13.66 3.16
C ARG A 175 18.77 -14.46 3.37
N LEU A 176 18.71 -15.51 4.20
CA LEU A 176 19.83 -16.40 4.43
C LEU A 176 20.24 -17.09 3.14
N LEU A 177 19.29 -17.65 2.39
CA LEU A 177 19.55 -18.29 1.10
C LEU A 177 20.08 -17.32 0.06
N LYS A 178 19.57 -16.09 0.02
CA LYS A 178 20.10 -15.02 -0.85
C LYS A 178 21.54 -14.65 -0.47
N SER A 179 21.87 -14.61 0.82
CA SER A 179 23.22 -14.34 1.30
C SER A 179 24.16 -15.50 0.97
N HIS A 180 23.67 -16.74 1.13
CA HIS A 180 24.40 -17.95 0.75
C HIS A 180 24.59 -18.06 -0.77
N MET A 181 23.60 -17.61 -1.57
CA MET A 181 23.72 -17.48 -3.03
C MET A 181 24.76 -16.44 -3.40
N LYS A 182 24.75 -15.26 -2.79
CA LYS A 182 25.77 -14.23 -3.02
C LYS A 182 27.17 -14.72 -2.67
N LEU A 183 27.31 -15.49 -1.59
CA LEU A 183 28.58 -16.12 -1.21
C LEU A 183 28.99 -17.21 -2.21
N ALA A 184 28.03 -17.97 -2.74
CA ALA A 184 28.27 -18.94 -3.81
C ALA A 184 28.56 -18.28 -5.17
N GLU A 185 28.02 -17.08 -5.43
CA GLU A 185 28.27 -16.25 -6.62
C GLU A 185 29.72 -15.72 -6.63
N VAL A 186 30.36 -15.56 -5.47
CA VAL A 186 31.83 -15.33 -5.40
C VAL A 186 32.60 -16.48 -6.04
N TYR A 187 32.02 -17.69 -6.02
CA TYR A 187 32.58 -18.87 -6.69
C TYR A 187 32.07 -19.07 -8.13
N LYS A 188 31.05 -18.31 -8.60
CA LYS A 188 30.52 -18.43 -9.97
C LYS A 188 29.84 -17.18 -10.56
N ASP A 189 30.32 -16.85 -11.77
CA ASP A 189 29.70 -16.39 -13.01
C ASP A 189 28.22 -15.95 -13.02
N ARG A 190 28.01 -14.69 -13.42
CA ARG A 190 26.73 -13.97 -13.47
C ARG A 190 26.04 -14.21 -14.82
N PHE A 191 24.87 -14.85 -14.79
CA PHE A 191 23.78 -14.79 -15.78
C PHE A 191 24.16 -14.51 -17.26
N ARG A 192 24.04 -15.57 -18.09
CA ARG A 192 23.99 -15.50 -19.57
C ARG A 192 23.21 -14.29 -20.11
N CYS A 193 23.88 -13.39 -20.81
CA CYS A 193 23.31 -12.59 -21.90
C CYS A 193 23.98 -13.03 -23.22
N SER A 194 23.21 -13.07 -24.31
CA SER A 194 23.52 -13.80 -25.55
C SER A 194 24.55 -13.15 -26.50
N ILE A 195 25.34 -12.15 -26.10
CA ILE A 195 26.25 -11.45 -27.02
C ILE A 195 27.56 -11.13 -26.29
N CYS A 196 28.69 -11.66 -26.81
CA CYS A 196 30.13 -11.42 -26.50
C CYS A 196 30.88 -12.41 -25.56
N LEU A 197 31.78 -13.22 -26.18
CA LEU A 197 33.10 -13.82 -25.81
C LEU A 197 33.45 -14.30 -24.35
N PRO A 198 34.35 -15.31 -24.18
CA PRO A 198 34.35 -16.24 -23.02
C PRO A 198 35.52 -16.06 -22.04
N PHE A 199 35.27 -15.83 -20.73
CA PHE A 199 36.24 -15.98 -19.62
C PHE A 199 35.45 -16.22 -18.30
N ALA A 200 35.36 -17.44 -17.77
CA ALA A 200 36.16 -18.08 -16.70
C ALA A 200 35.72 -17.73 -15.24
N SER A 201 35.58 -18.76 -14.38
CA SER A 201 35.12 -18.72 -12.98
C SER A 201 36.14 -18.08 -12.03
N GLU A 202 35.95 -16.80 -11.70
CA GLU A 202 37.00 -15.95 -11.14
C GLU A 202 37.79 -16.54 -9.95
N PHE A 203 37.22 -16.89 -8.80
CA PHE A 203 38.10 -17.24 -7.65
C PHE A 203 38.85 -18.57 -7.82
N GLY A 204 38.16 -19.65 -8.18
CA GLY A 204 38.79 -20.96 -8.39
C GLY A 204 39.75 -20.94 -9.59
N ASP A 205 39.35 -20.31 -10.70
CA ASP A 205 40.17 -20.28 -11.92
C ASP A 205 41.35 -19.33 -11.81
N ILE A 206 41.26 -18.23 -11.05
CA ILE A 206 42.41 -17.36 -10.73
C ILE A 206 43.50 -18.18 -10.03
N PHE A 207 43.15 -19.03 -9.07
CA PHE A 207 44.14 -19.87 -8.38
C PHE A 207 44.71 -20.98 -9.28
N PHE A 208 43.92 -21.52 -10.22
CA PHE A 208 44.46 -22.39 -11.27
C PHE A 208 45.40 -21.65 -12.23
N GLU A 209 45.07 -20.41 -12.61
CA GLU A 209 45.89 -19.57 -13.49
C GLU A 209 47.21 -19.19 -12.82
N ILE A 210 47.16 -18.73 -11.56
CA ILE A 210 48.35 -18.46 -10.73
C ILE A 210 49.19 -19.73 -10.62
N GLY A 211 48.58 -20.87 -10.29
CA GLY A 211 49.29 -22.15 -10.20
C GLY A 211 49.99 -22.56 -11.50
N SER A 212 49.39 -22.28 -12.67
CA SER A 212 49.98 -22.60 -13.97
C SER A 212 51.15 -21.70 -14.39
N HIS A 213 51.26 -20.49 -13.82
CA HIS A 213 52.31 -19.52 -14.10
C HIS A 213 53.40 -19.48 -13.01
N GLU A 214 53.20 -20.21 -11.90
CA GLU A 214 54.11 -20.23 -10.76
C GLU A 214 55.33 -21.14 -11.03
N PRO A 215 56.56 -20.60 -11.05
CA PRO A 215 57.77 -21.38 -11.33
C PRO A 215 58.14 -22.38 -10.23
N GLN A 216 57.67 -22.18 -8.99
CA GLN A 216 57.94 -23.09 -7.88
C GLN A 216 56.89 -24.22 -7.81
N VAL A 217 57.32 -25.47 -8.01
CA VAL A 217 56.44 -26.66 -8.09
C VAL A 217 55.51 -26.81 -6.87
N ASN A 218 56.03 -26.64 -5.66
CA ASN A 218 55.24 -26.78 -4.44
C ASN A 218 54.16 -25.70 -4.31
N SER A 219 54.47 -24.47 -4.74
CA SER A 219 53.55 -23.34 -4.71
C SER A 219 52.50 -23.48 -5.80
N ALA A 220 52.89 -23.95 -6.99
CA ALA A 220 51.99 -24.27 -8.09
C ALA A 220 50.95 -25.35 -7.71
N GLU A 221 51.40 -26.46 -7.11
CA GLU A 221 50.52 -27.53 -6.63
C GLU A 221 49.58 -27.04 -5.52
N ALA A 222 50.06 -26.15 -4.65
CA ALA A 222 49.24 -25.54 -3.62
C ALA A 222 48.11 -24.67 -4.21
N PHE A 223 48.44 -23.76 -5.13
CA PHE A 223 47.43 -22.91 -5.77
C PHE A 223 46.41 -23.71 -6.58
N MET A 224 46.83 -24.74 -7.32
CA MET A 224 45.89 -25.63 -8.04
C MET A 224 44.95 -26.39 -7.09
N THR A 225 45.48 -26.94 -6.00
CA THR A 225 44.68 -27.66 -4.99
C THR A 225 43.64 -26.73 -4.35
N PHE A 226 44.04 -25.51 -4.01
CA PHE A 226 43.15 -24.51 -3.42
C PHE A 226 42.03 -24.08 -4.39
N GLY A 227 42.36 -23.92 -5.68
CA GLY A 227 41.39 -23.66 -6.75
C GLY A 227 40.37 -24.80 -6.92
N GLU A 228 40.81 -26.06 -6.83
CA GLU A 228 39.93 -27.23 -6.93
C GLU A 228 38.89 -27.29 -5.80
N VAL A 229 39.33 -27.03 -4.57
CA VAL A 229 38.46 -26.99 -3.37
C VAL A 229 37.35 -25.95 -3.54
N HIS A 230 37.69 -24.74 -3.99
CA HIS A 230 36.73 -23.66 -4.17
C HIS A 230 35.71 -23.94 -5.28
N ARG A 231 36.13 -24.66 -6.33
CA ARG A 231 35.22 -25.15 -7.38
C ARG A 231 34.27 -26.26 -6.88
N ASN A 232 34.71 -27.09 -5.95
CA ASN A 232 33.87 -28.14 -5.36
C ASN A 232 32.86 -27.57 -4.35
N MET A 233 33.24 -26.54 -3.57
CA MET A 233 32.32 -25.79 -2.70
C MET A 233 31.16 -25.18 -3.50
N GLU A 234 31.42 -24.66 -4.70
CA GLU A 234 30.41 -24.12 -5.62
C GLU A 234 29.38 -25.18 -6.06
N LYS A 235 29.85 -26.38 -6.43
CA LYS A 235 28.98 -27.52 -6.77
C LYS A 235 28.12 -27.95 -5.58
N ARG A 236 28.67 -27.93 -4.36
CA ARG A 236 27.94 -28.26 -3.13
C ARG A 236 26.88 -27.21 -2.80
N ALA A 237 27.18 -25.92 -3.01
CA ALA A 237 26.20 -24.85 -2.84
C ALA A 237 25.00 -25.02 -3.79
N ARG A 238 25.22 -25.41 -5.05
CA ARG A 238 24.10 -25.71 -5.98
C ARG A 238 23.22 -26.87 -5.48
N LYS A 239 23.82 -27.96 -4.99
CA LYS A 239 23.08 -29.09 -4.41
C LYS A 239 22.29 -28.71 -3.16
N LEU A 240 22.80 -27.79 -2.34
CA LEU A 240 22.06 -27.23 -1.20
C LEU A 240 20.74 -26.59 -1.67
N PHE A 241 20.77 -25.74 -2.71
CA PHE A 241 19.57 -25.11 -3.23
C PHE A 241 18.57 -26.09 -3.85
N GLU A 242 19.04 -27.12 -4.54
CA GLU A 242 18.17 -28.19 -5.08
C GLU A 242 17.43 -28.93 -3.95
N ASN A 243 18.12 -29.20 -2.84
CA ASN A 243 17.54 -29.89 -1.68
C ASN A 243 16.55 -29.02 -0.89
N LEU A 244 16.74 -27.70 -0.90
CA LEU A 244 15.90 -26.73 -0.17
C LEU A 244 14.70 -26.24 -0.99
N ARG A 245 14.73 -26.33 -2.31
CA ARG A 245 13.64 -25.87 -3.19
C ARG A 245 12.26 -26.48 -2.87
N PRO A 246 12.12 -27.79 -2.60
CA PRO A 246 10.79 -28.35 -2.29
C PRO A 246 10.25 -27.86 -0.95
N MET A 247 11.11 -27.64 0.06
CA MET A 247 10.70 -27.07 1.35
C MET A 247 10.08 -25.67 1.20
N ILE A 248 10.72 -24.80 0.39
CA ILE A 248 10.20 -23.46 0.09
C ILE A 248 8.82 -23.56 -0.57
N SER A 249 8.65 -24.49 -1.51
CA SER A 249 7.36 -24.73 -2.18
C SER A 249 6.26 -25.19 -1.21
N ASP A 250 6.60 -26.07 -0.27
CA ASP A 250 5.65 -26.61 0.73
C ASP A 250 5.20 -25.52 1.71
N LEU A 251 6.13 -24.74 2.25
CA LEU A 251 5.83 -23.61 3.15
C LEU A 251 5.00 -22.53 2.45
N ASN A 252 5.31 -22.25 1.18
CA ASN A 252 4.56 -21.29 0.37
C ASN A 252 3.12 -21.77 0.09
N THR A 253 2.92 -23.09 -0.05
CA THR A 253 1.59 -23.69 -0.21
C THR A 253 0.76 -23.57 1.07
N TYR A 254 1.36 -23.79 2.24
CA TYR A 254 0.70 -23.60 3.52
C TYR A 254 0.23 -22.15 3.71
N LEU A 255 1.13 -21.19 3.48
CA LEU A 255 0.86 -19.76 3.66
C LEU A 255 -0.16 -19.18 2.66
N ASN A 256 -0.05 -19.53 1.37
CA ASN A 256 -0.86 -18.89 0.34
C ASN A 256 -2.14 -19.66 -0.03
N LYS A 257 -2.29 -20.92 0.40
CA LYS A 257 -3.49 -21.73 0.09
C LYS A 257 -4.23 -22.19 1.34
N ALA A 258 -3.56 -22.85 2.28
CA ALA A 258 -4.23 -23.48 3.42
C ALA A 258 -4.75 -22.46 4.45
N VAL A 259 -3.95 -21.45 4.78
CA VAL A 259 -4.35 -20.39 5.73
C VAL A 259 -5.48 -19.52 5.15
N PRO A 260 -5.43 -19.02 3.89
CA PRO A 260 -6.52 -18.22 3.32
C PRO A 260 -7.84 -18.98 3.18
N ASP A 261 -7.83 -20.27 2.85
CA ASP A 261 -9.06 -21.08 2.78
C ASP A 261 -9.74 -21.21 4.16
N THR A 262 -8.93 -21.43 5.20
CA THR A 262 -9.41 -21.51 6.58
C THR A 262 -9.98 -20.17 7.03
N ARG A 263 -9.29 -19.06 6.71
CA ARG A 263 -9.74 -17.69 6.98
C ARG A 263 -11.07 -17.38 6.27
N ALA A 264 -11.21 -17.77 5.01
CA ALA A 264 -12.44 -17.57 4.24
C ALA A 264 -13.62 -18.36 4.85
N THR A 265 -13.37 -19.58 5.32
CA THR A 265 -14.39 -20.40 5.99
C THR A 265 -14.84 -19.76 7.31
N LEU A 266 -13.90 -19.25 8.09
CA LEU A 266 -14.22 -18.58 9.35
C LEU A 266 -14.96 -17.25 9.13
N LYS A 267 -14.63 -16.49 8.10
CA LYS A 267 -15.37 -15.28 7.73
C LYS A 267 -16.83 -15.58 7.39
N LYS A 268 -17.10 -16.70 6.71
CA LYS A 268 -18.47 -17.18 6.44
C LYS A 268 -19.20 -17.55 7.73
N TYR A 269 -18.51 -18.17 8.68
CA TYR A 269 -19.05 -18.48 10.00
C TYR A 269 -19.45 -17.22 10.78
N LEU A 270 -18.55 -16.23 10.87
CA LEU A 270 -18.83 -14.96 11.56
C LEU A 270 -20.00 -14.22 10.93
N ASP A 271 -20.08 -14.19 9.60
CA ASP A 271 -21.20 -13.56 8.89
C ASP A 271 -22.55 -14.23 9.22
N ALA A 272 -22.58 -15.57 9.25
CA ALA A 272 -23.77 -16.34 9.65
C ALA A 272 -24.12 -16.17 11.14
N LYS A 273 -23.11 -16.04 12.00
CA LYS A 273 -23.29 -15.72 13.43
C LYS A 273 -23.94 -14.34 13.61
N PHE A 274 -23.43 -13.30 12.94
CA PHE A 274 -24.02 -11.96 13.04
C PHE A 274 -25.43 -11.89 12.46
N GLU A 275 -25.69 -12.61 11.37
CA GLU A 275 -27.03 -12.76 10.80
C GLU A 275 -28.00 -13.37 11.83
N TYR A 276 -27.62 -14.48 12.47
CA TYR A 276 -28.42 -15.11 13.54
C TYR A 276 -28.66 -14.17 14.74
N LEU A 277 -27.60 -13.51 15.23
CA LEU A 277 -27.71 -12.58 16.36
C LEU A 277 -28.60 -11.37 16.07
N SER A 278 -28.58 -10.87 14.83
CA SER A 278 -29.42 -9.75 14.41
C SER A 278 -30.91 -10.11 14.50
N TYR A 279 -31.29 -11.33 14.11
CA TYR A 279 -32.65 -11.82 14.27
C TYR A 279 -33.04 -12.01 15.74
N CYS A 280 -32.13 -12.55 16.58
CA CYS A 280 -32.37 -12.66 18.02
C CYS A 280 -32.61 -11.29 18.68
N LEU A 281 -31.83 -10.29 18.31
CA LEU A 281 -31.98 -8.93 18.82
C LEU A 281 -33.31 -8.31 18.37
N LYS A 282 -33.67 -8.45 17.09
CA LYS A 282 -34.94 -7.93 16.57
C LYS A 282 -36.16 -8.58 17.24
N ILE A 283 -36.13 -9.89 17.42
CA ILE A 283 -37.21 -10.61 18.12
C ILE A 283 -37.35 -10.11 19.55
N LYS A 284 -36.23 -9.94 20.27
CA LYS A 284 -36.24 -9.39 21.63
C LYS A 284 -36.81 -7.97 21.67
N GLU A 285 -36.42 -7.09 20.74
CA GLU A 285 -36.98 -5.74 20.63
C GLU A 285 -38.50 -5.77 20.42
N MET A 286 -39.00 -6.70 19.59
CA MET A 286 -40.43 -6.88 19.37
C MET A 286 -41.18 -7.46 20.58
N ASP A 287 -40.52 -8.34 21.36
CA ASP A 287 -41.05 -8.86 22.62
C ASP A 287 -41.12 -7.74 23.68
N ASP A 288 -40.06 -6.92 23.78
CA ASP A 288 -39.97 -5.78 24.72
C ASP A 288 -41.02 -4.70 24.37
N GLU A 289 -41.23 -4.42 23.08
CA GLU A 289 -42.29 -3.52 22.59
C GLU A 289 -43.69 -4.06 22.93
N GLU A 290 -43.93 -5.35 22.70
CA GLU A 290 -45.21 -5.98 23.03
C GLU A 290 -45.48 -5.94 24.54
N ALA A 291 -44.47 -6.20 25.37
CA ALA A 291 -44.57 -6.09 26.82
C ALA A 291 -44.85 -4.65 27.30
N ALA A 292 -44.22 -3.64 26.67
CA ALA A 292 -44.42 -2.24 27.01
C ALA A 292 -45.83 -1.75 26.66
N VAL A 293 -46.36 -2.11 25.49
CA VAL A 293 -47.73 -1.75 25.09
C VAL A 293 -48.77 -2.51 25.91
N ALA A 294 -48.52 -3.79 26.20
CA ALA A 294 -49.37 -4.58 27.09
C ALA A 294 -49.45 -4.00 28.52
N ALA A 295 -48.36 -3.41 29.02
CA ALA A 295 -48.35 -2.71 30.32
C ALA A 295 -49.25 -1.46 30.33
N MET A 296 -49.50 -0.85 29.18
CA MET A 296 -50.44 0.26 29.00
C MET A 296 -51.90 -0.21 28.77
N GLN A 297 -52.15 -1.53 28.83
CA GLN A 297 -53.46 -2.15 28.53
C GLN A 297 -53.94 -1.94 27.09
N GLU A 298 -53.02 -1.65 26.17
CA GLU A 298 -53.29 -1.56 24.73
C GLU A 298 -52.80 -2.83 24.01
N ILE A 299 -53.30 -3.05 22.78
CA ILE A 299 -52.86 -4.16 21.92
C ILE A 299 -52.27 -3.58 20.64
N LEU A 300 -51.09 -4.07 20.26
CA LEU A 300 -50.46 -3.71 18.99
C LEU A 300 -51.26 -4.26 17.82
N TYR A 301 -51.54 -3.42 16.82
CA TYR A 301 -52.23 -3.82 15.59
C TYR A 301 -51.62 -5.07 14.94
N ARG A 302 -50.28 -5.16 14.88
CA ARG A 302 -49.60 -6.35 14.32
C ARG A 302 -49.97 -7.65 15.05
N VAL A 303 -50.22 -7.58 16.36
CA VAL A 303 -50.58 -8.74 17.19
C VAL A 303 -52.06 -9.09 16.99
N GLU A 304 -52.94 -8.08 16.90
CA GLU A 304 -54.37 -8.27 16.60
C GLU A 304 -54.59 -8.97 15.25
N THR A 305 -53.74 -8.71 14.27
CA THR A 305 -53.81 -9.33 12.93
C THR A 305 -53.03 -10.65 12.81
N GLY A 306 -52.61 -11.28 13.91
CA GLY A 306 -51.97 -12.60 13.90
C GLY A 306 -50.43 -12.61 13.88
N ASN A 307 -49.80 -11.46 14.17
CA ASN A 307 -48.36 -11.26 14.39
C ASN A 307 -47.44 -11.81 13.28
N TYR A 308 -47.80 -11.54 12.03
CA TYR A 308 -47.12 -12.09 10.85
C TYR A 308 -45.61 -11.75 10.79
N GLU A 309 -45.25 -10.47 10.96
CA GLU A 309 -43.86 -10.02 10.89
C GLU A 309 -42.98 -10.76 11.91
N TYR A 310 -43.51 -10.97 13.11
CA TYR A 310 -42.84 -11.73 14.16
C TYR A 310 -42.65 -13.19 13.76
N ARG A 311 -43.68 -13.83 13.20
CA ARG A 311 -43.64 -15.22 12.71
C ARG A 311 -42.64 -15.41 11.56
N LEU A 312 -42.56 -14.44 10.64
CA LEU A 312 -41.56 -14.38 9.58
C LEU A 312 -40.14 -14.31 10.17
N LEU A 313 -39.91 -13.44 11.15
CA LEU A 313 -38.61 -13.32 11.82
C LEU A 313 -38.22 -14.57 12.61
N LEU A 314 -39.18 -15.28 13.21
CA LEU A 314 -38.95 -16.57 13.87
C LEU A 314 -38.45 -17.63 12.87
N ARG A 315 -39.02 -17.67 11.66
CA ARG A 315 -38.56 -18.54 10.57
C ARG A 315 -37.13 -18.20 10.17
N CYS A 316 -36.87 -16.93 9.85
CA CYS A 316 -35.54 -16.47 9.44
C CYS A 316 -34.48 -16.74 10.53
N ARG A 317 -34.84 -16.58 11.82
CA ARG A 317 -33.98 -16.95 12.95
C ARG A 317 -33.66 -18.44 12.97
N GLN A 318 -34.65 -19.32 12.75
CA GLN A 318 -34.45 -20.77 12.75
C GLN A 318 -33.51 -21.20 11.62
N GLU A 319 -33.69 -20.67 10.41
CA GLU A 319 -32.80 -20.93 9.27
C GLU A 319 -31.38 -20.42 9.52
N ALA A 320 -31.25 -19.18 10.01
CA ALA A 320 -29.95 -18.59 10.36
C ALA A 320 -29.23 -19.42 11.44
N LYS A 321 -29.97 -19.94 12.44
CA LYS A 321 -29.43 -20.84 13.48
C LYS A 321 -28.90 -22.15 12.89
N LYS A 322 -29.65 -22.81 11.99
CA LYS A 322 -29.23 -24.04 11.31
C LYS A 322 -27.94 -23.81 10.52
N LYS A 323 -27.88 -22.72 9.74
CA LYS A 323 -26.69 -22.32 8.95
C LYS A 323 -25.49 -22.02 9.85
N PHE A 324 -25.69 -21.26 10.93
CA PHE A 324 -24.68 -20.94 11.94
C PHE A 324 -24.11 -22.21 12.59
N ALA A 325 -24.96 -23.13 13.04
CA ALA A 325 -24.53 -24.36 13.70
C ALA A 325 -23.70 -25.27 12.78
N LYS A 326 -24.12 -25.43 11.52
CA LYS A 326 -23.37 -26.18 10.51
C LYS A 326 -21.99 -25.56 10.23
N LEU A 327 -21.93 -24.24 10.03
CA LEU A 327 -20.65 -23.57 9.79
C LEU A 327 -19.73 -23.64 11.01
N ARG A 328 -20.27 -23.66 12.23
CA ARG A 328 -19.49 -23.84 13.46
C ARG A 328 -18.77 -25.18 13.49
N SER A 329 -19.46 -26.28 13.16
CA SER A 329 -18.85 -27.61 13.09
C SER A 329 -17.79 -27.69 11.98
N ASP A 330 -18.09 -27.13 10.80
CA ASP A 330 -17.17 -27.15 9.66
C ASP A 330 -15.86 -26.41 9.97
N VAL A 331 -15.96 -25.24 10.63
CA VAL A 331 -14.79 -24.45 11.06
C VAL A 331 -13.96 -25.20 12.09
N LEU A 332 -14.59 -25.85 13.08
CA LEU A 332 -13.87 -26.59 14.12
C LEU A 332 -13.03 -27.72 13.53
N VAL A 333 -13.63 -28.50 12.63
CA VAL A 333 -12.93 -29.59 11.92
C VAL A 333 -11.78 -29.04 11.08
N LYS A 334 -12.00 -27.95 10.32
CA LYS A 334 -10.94 -27.34 9.50
C LYS A 334 -9.78 -26.81 10.32
N LEU A 335 -10.04 -26.14 11.45
CA LEU A 335 -8.99 -25.62 12.33
C LEU A 335 -8.16 -26.77 12.92
N GLU A 336 -8.81 -27.86 13.34
CA GLU A 336 -8.11 -29.03 13.88
C GLU A 336 -7.22 -29.71 12.83
N LEU A 337 -7.74 -29.89 11.60
CA LEU A 337 -6.94 -30.43 10.49
C LEU A 337 -5.75 -29.54 10.14
N LEU A 338 -5.93 -28.22 10.19
CA LEU A 338 -4.86 -27.26 9.92
C LEU A 338 -3.76 -27.34 10.98
N ASP A 339 -4.13 -27.42 12.26
CA ASP A 339 -3.18 -27.51 13.38
C ASP A 339 -2.40 -28.84 13.37
N GLN A 340 -3.08 -29.97 13.12
CA GLN A 340 -2.41 -31.27 13.00
C GLN A 340 -1.40 -31.29 11.85
N LYS A 341 -1.80 -30.79 10.67
CA LYS A 341 -0.92 -30.70 9.51
C LYS A 341 0.26 -29.75 9.76
N ARG A 342 0.01 -28.63 10.42
CA ARG A 342 1.03 -27.61 10.75
C ARG A 342 2.18 -28.19 11.58
N VAL A 343 1.88 -28.93 12.66
CA VAL A 343 2.91 -29.46 13.57
C VAL A 343 3.79 -30.48 12.85
N GLN A 344 3.18 -31.35 12.05
CA GLN A 344 3.90 -32.36 11.27
C GLN A 344 4.77 -31.71 10.19
N ASP A 345 4.22 -30.77 9.44
CA ASP A 345 4.93 -30.10 8.33
C ASP A 345 6.09 -29.24 8.86
N LEU A 346 5.91 -28.43 9.91
CA LEU A 346 6.98 -27.53 10.40
C LEU A 346 8.21 -28.30 10.90
N ALA A 347 8.00 -29.31 11.75
CA ALA A 347 9.10 -30.10 12.29
C ALA A 347 9.87 -30.82 11.17
N TYR A 348 9.14 -31.36 10.19
CA TYR A 348 9.72 -32.01 9.03
C TYR A 348 10.53 -31.05 8.16
N GLN A 349 10.02 -29.85 7.89
CA GLN A 349 10.71 -28.84 7.08
C GLN A 349 11.95 -28.28 7.80
N LEU A 350 11.89 -28.02 9.11
CA LEU A 350 13.06 -27.58 9.89
C LEU A 350 14.14 -28.66 9.92
N HIS A 351 13.77 -29.92 10.08
CA HIS A 351 14.72 -31.03 10.01
C HIS A 351 15.41 -31.09 8.64
N ARG A 352 14.64 -31.01 7.55
CA ARG A 352 15.20 -30.94 6.18
C ARG A 352 16.16 -29.77 6.00
N PHE A 353 15.86 -28.62 6.59
CA PHE A 353 16.70 -27.43 6.53
C PHE A 353 18.04 -27.64 7.22
N VAL A 354 18.00 -28.08 8.48
CA VAL A 354 19.20 -28.34 9.27
C VAL A 354 20.06 -29.41 8.61
N THR A 355 19.46 -30.53 8.17
CA THR A 355 20.19 -31.61 7.48
C THR A 355 20.82 -31.15 6.16
N ALA A 356 20.16 -30.25 5.41
CA ALA A 356 20.72 -29.74 4.17
C ALA A 356 21.92 -28.81 4.42
N ILE A 357 21.83 -27.92 5.40
CA ILE A 357 22.91 -27.03 5.83
C ILE A 357 24.08 -27.82 6.42
N GLU A 358 23.80 -28.80 7.29
CA GLU A 358 24.79 -29.70 7.86
C GLU A 358 25.60 -30.40 6.77
N LYS A 359 24.91 -31.02 5.79
CA LYS A 359 25.56 -31.69 4.65
C LYS A 359 26.41 -30.74 3.79
N TYR A 360 26.00 -29.48 3.65
CA TYR A 360 26.79 -28.49 2.93
C TYR A 360 28.07 -28.15 3.69
N HIS A 361 27.98 -27.79 4.97
CA HIS A 361 29.14 -27.38 5.76
C HIS A 361 30.10 -28.55 6.07
N SER A 362 29.58 -29.76 6.35
CA SER A 362 30.43 -30.93 6.54
C SER A 362 31.19 -31.28 5.26
N GLY A 363 30.53 -31.22 4.10
CA GLY A 363 31.17 -31.43 2.81
C GLY A 363 32.20 -30.35 2.46
N CYS A 364 31.96 -29.09 2.80
CA CYS A 364 32.96 -28.03 2.60
C CYS A 364 34.17 -28.22 3.53
N LYS A 365 33.95 -28.67 4.78
CA LYS A 365 35.03 -28.99 5.70
C LYS A 365 35.91 -30.14 5.17
N GLU A 366 35.28 -31.21 4.66
CA GLU A 366 36.00 -32.32 4.02
C GLU A 366 36.83 -31.85 2.82
N ASP A 367 36.28 -30.99 1.98
CA ASP A 367 36.99 -30.42 0.82
C ASP A 367 38.14 -29.50 1.25
N MET A 368 38.04 -28.80 2.39
CA MET A 368 39.07 -27.89 2.89
C MET A 368 40.20 -28.58 3.68
N GLU A 369 39.97 -29.79 4.23
CA GLU A 369 40.97 -30.51 5.04
C GLU A 369 42.35 -30.69 4.35
N PRO A 370 42.44 -30.97 3.02
CA PRO A 370 43.70 -31.03 2.29
C PRO A 370 44.46 -29.69 2.26
N THR A 371 43.78 -28.56 2.42
CA THR A 371 44.36 -27.21 2.35
C THR A 371 44.87 -26.68 3.68
N ARG A 372 44.70 -27.44 4.77
CA ARG A 372 45.00 -27.02 6.14
C ARG A 372 46.44 -26.52 6.38
N ASN A 373 47.40 -27.01 5.58
CA ASN A 373 48.82 -26.65 5.68
C ASN A 373 49.36 -25.96 4.41
N LEU A 374 48.49 -25.60 3.45
CA LEU A 374 48.90 -25.05 2.16
C LEU A 374 49.33 -23.57 2.24
N PHE A 375 48.78 -22.82 3.19
CA PHE A 375 49.12 -21.42 3.46
C PHE A 375 49.31 -21.25 4.97
N PRO A 376 50.52 -21.02 5.49
CA PRO A 376 50.68 -20.54 6.86
C PRO A 376 50.14 -19.11 6.90
N ILE A 377 48.88 -18.95 7.32
CA ILE A 377 48.34 -17.64 7.63
C ILE A 377 48.82 -17.31 9.04
N ASP A 378 49.95 -16.60 9.14
CA ASP A 378 50.31 -15.93 10.38
C ASP A 378 49.34 -14.75 10.57
N VAL A 379 48.29 -15.00 11.33
CA VAL A 379 47.37 -13.95 11.79
C VAL A 379 48.01 -13.30 13.00
N ASP A 380 48.49 -12.07 12.85
CA ASP A 380 48.91 -11.25 13.97
C ASP A 380 47.68 -10.75 14.75
N LEU A 381 47.27 -11.53 15.74
CA LEU A 381 46.11 -11.26 16.59
C LEU A 381 46.33 -10.08 17.56
N SER A 382 47.53 -9.49 17.60
CA SER A 382 47.80 -8.30 18.42
C SER A 382 47.05 -7.04 17.94
N LEU A 383 46.47 -7.08 16.73
CA LEU A 383 45.75 -5.95 16.14
C LEU A 383 44.22 -6.06 16.21
N ILE A 384 43.62 -7.20 16.57
CA ILE A 384 42.15 -7.39 16.52
C ILE A 384 41.56 -8.23 17.68
N ALA A 385 42.35 -8.78 18.61
CA ALA A 385 41.77 -9.58 19.70
C ALA A 385 41.16 -8.70 20.80
N PHE A 386 39.83 -8.57 20.79
CA PHE A 386 39.03 -8.41 22.01
C PHE A 386 39.49 -9.44 23.06
N ASP A 387 39.61 -8.99 24.30
CA ASP A 387 39.88 -9.83 25.48
C ASP A 387 38.87 -10.98 25.57
N TYR A 388 39.26 -12.14 25.06
CA TYR A 388 38.52 -13.38 25.26
C TYR A 388 38.90 -13.93 26.64
N ASN A 389 38.03 -13.73 27.64
CA ASN A 389 38.19 -14.28 28.98
C ASN A 389 38.09 -15.83 28.93
N PRO A 390 39.19 -16.58 29.15
CA PRO A 390 39.20 -18.03 29.01
C PRO A 390 38.65 -18.77 30.23
N SER A 391 38.21 -18.07 31.28
CA SER A 391 37.78 -18.68 32.54
C SER A 391 36.30 -19.08 32.61
N GLY A 392 35.47 -18.68 31.63
CA GLY A 392 34.05 -19.07 31.57
C GLY A 392 33.20 -18.61 32.77
N GLN A 393 33.73 -17.77 33.65
CA GLN A 393 32.97 -17.11 34.71
C GLN A 393 32.51 -15.75 34.18
N LEU A 394 31.19 -15.59 34.10
CA LEU A 394 30.57 -14.29 33.88
C LEU A 394 31.03 -13.34 35.00
N PRO A 395 31.41 -12.09 34.69
CA PRO A 395 31.68 -11.10 35.72
C PRO A 395 30.41 -10.89 36.56
N ALA A 396 30.59 -10.67 37.86
CA ALA A 396 29.50 -10.50 38.81
C ALA A 396 28.65 -9.27 38.42
N ASP A 397 27.34 -9.46 38.48
CA ASP A 397 26.31 -8.43 38.28
C ASP A 397 26.72 -7.09 38.91
N GLY A 398 26.78 -6.05 38.08
CA GLY A 398 27.21 -4.72 38.50
C GLY A 398 26.89 -3.66 37.46
N GLU A 399 25.69 -3.11 37.61
CA GLU A 399 25.16 -1.84 37.06
C GLU A 399 24.77 -1.84 35.58
N GLU A 400 23.46 -1.96 35.40
CA GLU A 400 22.68 -1.79 34.18
C GLU A 400 22.86 -0.38 33.59
N ASP A 401 23.42 -0.28 32.39
CA ASP A 401 23.30 0.93 31.57
C ASP A 401 21.95 0.90 30.83
N GLU A 402 21.02 1.76 31.24
CA GLU A 402 19.69 2.01 30.66
C GLU A 402 19.69 2.47 29.16
N GLU A 403 20.82 2.35 28.46
CA GLU A 403 20.99 2.74 27.06
C GLU A 403 20.85 1.57 26.08
N GLU A 404 21.19 0.33 26.46
CA GLU A 404 21.06 -0.83 25.55
C GLU A 404 19.60 -1.29 25.38
N GLU A 405 18.75 -1.13 26.41
CA GLU A 405 17.32 -1.47 26.32
C GLU A 405 16.55 -0.45 25.44
N LYS A 406 17.01 0.81 25.40
CA LYS A 406 16.45 1.84 24.52
C LYS A 406 16.88 1.65 23.07
N GLU A 407 18.12 1.22 22.80
CA GLU A 407 18.56 0.93 21.42
C GLU A 407 17.85 -0.30 20.81
N LEU A 408 17.52 -1.32 21.63
CA LEU A 408 16.73 -2.47 21.19
C LEU A 408 15.25 -2.12 20.97
N GLU A 409 14.65 -1.27 21.80
CA GLU A 409 13.29 -0.75 21.58
C GLU A 409 13.19 0.19 20.36
N GLU A 410 14.24 0.97 20.08
CA GLU A 410 14.27 1.89 18.94
C GLU A 410 14.57 1.15 17.62
N GLN A 411 15.37 0.08 17.64
CA GLN A 411 15.53 -0.83 16.51
C GLN A 411 14.27 -1.65 16.24
N GLN A 412 13.53 -2.08 17.27
CA GLN A 412 12.23 -2.72 17.08
C GLN A 412 11.17 -1.76 16.53
N ARG A 413 11.15 -0.48 16.96
CA ARG A 413 10.27 0.55 16.37
C ARG A 413 10.62 0.88 14.92
N ARG A 414 11.90 0.95 14.54
CA ARG A 414 12.33 1.17 13.15
C ARG A 414 11.94 0.03 12.21
N VAL A 415 11.96 -1.22 12.69
CA VAL A 415 11.48 -2.37 11.91
C VAL A 415 9.95 -2.38 11.80
N VAL A 416 9.22 -1.91 12.83
CA VAL A 416 7.76 -1.76 12.77
C VAL A 416 7.34 -0.62 11.81
N ASP A 417 8.10 0.48 11.76
CA ASP A 417 7.85 1.61 10.84
C ASP A 417 8.28 1.32 9.39
N GLU A 418 9.31 0.49 9.16
CA GLU A 418 9.64 0.00 7.80
C GLU A 418 8.61 -1.03 7.29
N ILE A 419 7.94 -1.76 8.18
CA ILE A 419 6.80 -2.64 7.84
C ILE A 419 5.52 -1.83 7.59
N ALA A 420 5.42 -0.61 8.13
CA ALA A 420 4.30 0.30 7.90
C ALA A 420 4.34 1.03 6.54
N CYS A 421 5.41 0.91 5.76
CA CYS A 421 5.56 1.59 4.46
C CYS A 421 5.53 0.66 3.23
N ILE A 422 5.16 -0.61 3.40
CA ILE A 422 4.80 -1.46 2.24
C ILE A 422 3.29 -1.30 2.01
N ASP A 423 2.96 -0.34 1.16
CA ASP A 423 1.63 -0.25 0.55
C ASP A 423 1.43 -1.46 -0.37
N LEU A 424 0.80 -2.50 0.17
CA LEU A 424 0.19 -3.56 -0.61
C LEU A 424 -1.08 -2.99 -1.24
N GLY A 425 -0.90 -2.26 -2.35
CA GLY A 425 -1.97 -2.04 -3.30
C GLY A 425 -2.55 -3.41 -3.74
N PRO A 426 -3.88 -3.52 -3.89
CA PRO A 426 -4.52 -4.80 -4.12
C PRO A 426 -4.15 -5.35 -5.51
N SER A 427 -3.53 -6.53 -5.53
CA SER A 427 -3.69 -7.45 -6.65
C SER A 427 -5.04 -8.14 -6.48
N ASP A 428 -5.99 -7.84 -7.34
CA ASP A 428 -6.87 -8.87 -7.90
C ASP A 428 -7.54 -8.36 -9.18
N GLY A 429 -7.22 -9.07 -10.26
CA GLY A 429 -8.06 -9.12 -11.44
C GLY A 429 -9.22 -10.08 -11.20
N GLU A 430 -10.41 -9.55 -11.45
CA GLU A 430 -11.64 -10.19 -11.94
C GLU A 430 -12.68 -10.79 -10.97
N ASN A 431 -13.81 -10.07 -10.93
CA ASN A 431 -15.24 -10.49 -10.91
C ASN A 431 -15.80 -11.06 -9.58
N LYS A 432 -16.90 -10.54 -8.98
CA LYS A 432 -18.06 -9.78 -9.45
C LYS A 432 -18.84 -9.17 -8.26
N GLN A 433 -19.57 -8.07 -8.53
CA GLN A 433 -20.78 -7.53 -7.83
C GLN A 433 -20.61 -6.89 -6.43
N GLU A 434 -21.12 -5.70 -6.10
CA GLU A 434 -21.94 -4.66 -6.74
C GLU A 434 -21.96 -3.42 -5.80
N SER A 435 -22.54 -2.29 -6.25
CA SER A 435 -22.89 -1.08 -5.47
C SER A 435 -21.91 0.10 -5.44
N VAL A 436 -21.65 0.69 -6.61
CA VAL A 436 -21.72 2.15 -6.76
C VAL A 436 -22.77 2.40 -7.84
N VAL A 437 -23.90 3.00 -7.48
CA VAL A 437 -24.94 3.37 -8.43
C VAL A 437 -24.45 4.58 -9.24
N SER A 438 -23.73 4.31 -10.33
CA SER A 438 -23.66 5.23 -11.46
C SER A 438 -24.87 4.97 -12.35
N ASN A 439 -25.76 5.94 -12.49
CA ASN A 439 -26.89 5.88 -13.42
C ASN A 439 -26.36 5.74 -14.86
N LEU A 440 -26.39 4.52 -15.43
CA LEU A 440 -26.16 4.31 -16.85
C LEU A 440 -27.43 4.67 -17.62
N CYS A 441 -27.33 5.66 -18.51
CA CYS A 441 -28.41 6.09 -19.38
C CYS A 441 -28.08 5.76 -20.84
N TRP A 442 -29.11 5.42 -21.62
CA TRP A 442 -29.03 5.12 -23.03
C TRP A 442 -29.93 6.08 -23.80
N ALA A 443 -29.47 6.56 -24.96
CA ALA A 443 -30.29 7.37 -25.86
C ALA A 443 -30.78 6.52 -27.03
N LEU A 444 -32.09 6.52 -27.25
CA LEU A 444 -32.77 6.01 -28.42
C LEU A 444 -32.98 7.19 -29.39
N ASN A 445 -32.34 7.16 -30.55
CA ASN A 445 -32.62 8.10 -31.63
C ASN A 445 -33.66 7.47 -32.56
N ALA A 446 -34.86 8.02 -32.56
CA ALA A 446 -35.94 7.59 -33.43
C ALA A 446 -35.99 8.50 -34.66
N LYS A 447 -35.90 7.90 -35.84
CA LYS A 447 -36.11 8.56 -37.12
C LYS A 447 -37.46 8.13 -37.67
N SER A 448 -38.37 9.08 -37.85
CA SER A 448 -39.71 8.81 -38.37
C SER A 448 -39.76 9.13 -39.86
N GLU A 449 -40.10 8.16 -40.70
CA GLU A 449 -40.56 8.44 -42.06
C GLU A 449 -42.08 8.54 -42.02
N VAL A 450 -42.61 9.71 -42.42
CA VAL A 450 -44.05 10.01 -42.31
C VAL A 450 -44.62 10.24 -43.71
N PRO A 451 -45.19 9.22 -44.35
CA PRO A 451 -45.56 9.32 -45.77
C PRO A 451 -46.72 10.27 -46.05
N ASN A 452 -47.59 10.56 -45.07
CA ASN A 452 -48.89 11.22 -45.29
C ASN A 452 -49.27 12.31 -44.25
N TRP A 453 -48.31 12.96 -43.58
CA TRP A 453 -48.64 14.03 -42.62
C TRP A 453 -48.92 15.37 -43.33
N PRO A 454 -50.09 16.00 -43.12
CA PRO A 454 -50.50 17.18 -43.87
C PRO A 454 -49.78 18.48 -43.47
N GLY A 455 -48.94 18.46 -42.41
CA GLY A 455 -48.17 19.61 -41.92
C GLY A 455 -46.66 19.35 -41.84
N ARG A 456 -45.89 20.25 -41.21
CA ARG A 456 -44.52 19.94 -40.76
C ARG A 456 -44.60 19.25 -39.40
N PHE A 457 -44.00 18.07 -39.26
CA PHE A 457 -43.93 17.37 -37.98
C PHE A 457 -43.05 18.17 -37.00
N SER A 458 -43.61 18.58 -35.88
CA SER A 458 -42.98 19.49 -34.91
C SER A 458 -42.37 18.73 -33.71
N ASP A 459 -41.57 19.42 -32.90
CA ASP A 459 -41.03 18.87 -31.65
C ASP A 459 -42.15 18.45 -30.68
N GLU A 460 -43.26 19.19 -30.67
CA GLU A 460 -44.40 18.92 -29.82
C GLU A 460 -45.18 17.67 -30.28
N ASP A 461 -45.25 17.44 -31.59
CA ASP A 461 -45.80 16.21 -32.17
C ASP A 461 -44.94 14.99 -31.80
N PHE A 462 -43.60 15.13 -31.86
CA PHE A 462 -42.67 14.07 -31.47
C PHE A 462 -42.81 13.69 -29.99
N ARG A 463 -42.84 14.69 -29.09
CA ARG A 463 -43.03 14.47 -27.65
C ARG A 463 -44.35 13.79 -27.36
N THR A 464 -45.42 14.23 -28.03
CA THR A 464 -46.75 13.65 -27.87
C THR A 464 -46.79 12.20 -28.33
N LEU A 465 -46.15 11.87 -29.45
CA LEU A 465 -46.04 10.49 -29.96
C LEU A 465 -45.34 9.58 -28.95
N VAL A 466 -44.17 10.00 -28.43
CA VAL A 466 -43.39 9.21 -27.47
C VAL A 466 -44.16 9.00 -26.17
N HIS A 467 -44.76 10.05 -25.60
CA HIS A 467 -45.54 9.94 -24.37
C HIS A 467 -46.79 9.07 -24.55
N THR A 468 -47.47 9.17 -25.69
CA THR A 468 -48.69 8.40 -25.96
C THR A 468 -48.36 6.93 -26.24
N ALA A 469 -47.25 6.63 -26.93
CA ALA A 469 -46.77 5.26 -27.14
C ALA A 469 -46.45 4.58 -25.81
N ILE A 470 -45.69 5.26 -24.93
CA ILE A 470 -45.36 4.75 -23.60
C ILE A 470 -46.63 4.55 -22.78
N LYS A 471 -47.53 5.53 -22.75
CA LYS A 471 -48.77 5.45 -21.97
C LYS A 471 -49.74 4.38 -22.48
N SER A 472 -49.86 4.19 -23.79
CA SER A 472 -50.84 3.28 -24.39
C SER A 472 -50.37 1.83 -24.40
N VAL A 473 -49.06 1.58 -24.57
CA VAL A 473 -48.50 0.23 -24.65
C VAL A 473 -47.98 -0.28 -23.30
N LEU A 474 -47.38 0.61 -22.49
CA LEU A 474 -46.76 0.23 -21.21
C LEU A 474 -47.61 0.62 -19.98
N GLY A 475 -48.76 1.28 -20.16
CA GLY A 475 -49.62 1.86 -19.13
C GLY A 475 -50.34 0.90 -18.17
N LEU A 476 -49.93 -0.36 -18.07
CA LEU A 476 -50.44 -1.33 -17.08
C LEU A 476 -49.33 -2.09 -16.32
N VAL A 477 -48.05 -1.84 -16.63
CA VAL A 477 -46.92 -2.50 -15.96
C VAL A 477 -46.19 -1.46 -15.10
N GLY A 478 -46.09 -1.74 -13.80
CA GLY A 478 -45.67 -0.79 -12.76
C GLY A 478 -44.37 -0.03 -13.00
N SER A 479 -44.37 1.23 -12.55
CA SER A 479 -43.26 2.18 -12.39
C SER A 479 -42.16 2.19 -13.47
N LEU A 480 -42.43 2.75 -14.65
CA LEU A 480 -41.37 3.25 -15.53
C LEU A 480 -40.76 4.52 -14.90
N LYS A 481 -39.46 4.49 -14.58
CA LYS A 481 -38.73 5.59 -13.94
C LYS A 481 -38.14 6.52 -15.01
N GLU A 482 -38.44 7.81 -14.90
CA GLU A 482 -37.74 8.96 -15.51
C GLU A 482 -37.31 8.83 -16.99
N VAL A 483 -38.25 8.61 -17.92
CA VAL A 483 -37.98 8.75 -19.36
C VAL A 483 -37.89 10.23 -19.73
N GLN A 484 -36.75 10.68 -20.25
CA GLN A 484 -36.57 12.07 -20.71
C GLN A 484 -36.62 12.14 -22.24
N VAL A 485 -37.54 12.94 -22.78
CA VAL A 485 -37.62 13.19 -24.23
C VAL A 485 -36.73 14.39 -24.57
N GLY A 486 -35.68 14.14 -25.35
CA GLY A 486 -34.79 15.16 -25.88
C GLY A 486 -35.35 15.86 -27.12
N ASP A 487 -34.60 16.83 -27.64
CA ASP A 487 -35.06 17.70 -28.73
C ASP A 487 -35.18 16.94 -30.07
N TYR A 488 -36.19 17.29 -30.85
CA TYR A 488 -36.44 16.81 -32.21
C TYR A 488 -35.92 17.82 -33.24
N ASP A 489 -35.10 17.36 -34.19
CA ASP A 489 -34.63 18.16 -35.34
C ASP A 489 -35.60 18.01 -36.52
N PRO A 490 -36.42 19.03 -36.84
CA PRO A 490 -37.42 18.93 -37.90
C PRO A 490 -36.84 18.82 -39.31
N ASN A 491 -35.57 19.23 -39.50
CA ASN A 491 -34.91 19.16 -40.81
C ASN A 491 -34.38 17.75 -41.10
N LYS A 492 -34.01 16.99 -40.04
CA LYS A 492 -33.50 15.62 -40.16
C LYS A 492 -34.54 14.55 -39.83
N GLN A 493 -35.67 14.96 -39.23
CA GLN A 493 -36.71 14.09 -38.69
C GLN A 493 -36.19 13.09 -37.66
N GLU A 494 -35.25 13.54 -36.82
CA GLU A 494 -34.60 12.74 -35.78
C GLU A 494 -34.90 13.33 -34.41
N GLY A 495 -35.38 12.50 -33.49
CA GLY A 495 -35.56 12.87 -32.08
C GLY A 495 -34.91 11.87 -31.15
N SER A 496 -34.58 12.30 -29.94
CA SER A 496 -33.86 11.49 -28.96
C SER A 496 -34.70 11.22 -27.71
N VAL A 497 -34.63 10.01 -27.17
CA VAL A 497 -35.28 9.61 -25.92
C VAL A 497 -34.25 8.98 -25.00
N LEU A 498 -34.11 9.51 -23.80
CA LEU A 498 -33.17 9.04 -22.78
C LEU A 498 -33.88 8.07 -21.84
N VAL A 499 -33.31 6.89 -21.68
CA VAL A 499 -33.89 5.78 -20.90
C VAL A 499 -32.82 5.10 -20.06
N TYR A 500 -33.20 4.52 -18.92
CA TYR A 500 -32.32 3.64 -18.17
C TYR A 500 -32.09 2.32 -18.92
N GLU A 501 -30.95 1.68 -18.66
CA GLU A 501 -30.59 0.40 -19.29
C GLU A 501 -31.64 -0.70 -19.06
N SER A 502 -32.24 -0.74 -17.86
CA SER A 502 -33.28 -1.72 -17.50
C SER A 502 -34.54 -1.60 -18.36
N ASP A 503 -34.85 -0.39 -18.85
CA ASP A 503 -36.14 -0.06 -19.46
C ASP A 503 -36.06 0.07 -20.99
N LEU A 504 -34.83 -0.01 -21.53
CA LEU A 504 -34.50 0.18 -22.95
C LEU A 504 -35.33 -0.70 -23.89
N ASN A 505 -35.43 -2.00 -23.60
CA ASN A 505 -36.14 -2.95 -24.46
C ASN A 505 -37.66 -2.71 -24.47
N CYS A 506 -38.23 -2.34 -23.32
CA CYS A 506 -39.67 -2.08 -23.19
C CYS A 506 -40.07 -0.80 -23.95
N ILE A 507 -39.27 0.26 -23.83
CA ILE A 507 -39.53 1.54 -24.51
C ILE A 507 -39.30 1.43 -26.02
N TRP A 508 -38.26 0.68 -26.44
CA TRP A 508 -38.04 0.36 -27.85
C TRP A 508 -39.24 -0.37 -28.47
N ALA A 509 -39.74 -1.41 -27.79
CA ALA A 509 -40.90 -2.16 -28.26
C ALA A 509 -42.17 -1.29 -28.33
N ALA A 510 -42.42 -0.45 -27.33
CA ALA A 510 -43.58 0.44 -27.30
C ALA A 510 -43.61 1.43 -28.47
N LEU A 511 -42.46 2.04 -28.80
CA LEU A 511 -42.34 2.97 -29.92
C LEU A 511 -42.54 2.28 -31.27
N CYS A 512 -41.96 1.09 -31.46
CA CYS A 512 -42.13 0.30 -32.69
C CYS A 512 -43.60 -0.14 -32.90
N ILE A 513 -44.25 -0.64 -31.84
CA ILE A 513 -45.65 -1.12 -31.91
C ILE A 513 -46.60 0.04 -32.20
N TYR A 514 -46.44 1.16 -31.47
CA TYR A 514 -47.32 2.31 -31.62
C TYR A 514 -47.13 2.98 -32.99
N GLY A 515 -45.88 3.13 -33.47
CA GLY A 515 -45.62 3.66 -34.81
C GLY A 515 -46.31 2.86 -35.91
N ASN A 516 -46.12 1.54 -35.90
CA ASN A 516 -46.70 0.66 -36.92
C ASN A 516 -48.24 0.65 -36.89
N HIS A 517 -48.86 0.71 -35.70
CA HIS A 517 -50.32 0.74 -35.56
C HIS A 517 -50.98 1.98 -36.17
N PHE A 518 -50.28 3.11 -36.19
CA PHE A 518 -50.80 4.40 -36.69
C PHE A 518 -50.17 4.84 -38.02
N GLY A 519 -49.45 3.96 -38.72
CA GLY A 519 -48.92 4.20 -40.06
C GLY A 519 -47.63 5.04 -40.12
N PHE A 520 -46.84 5.04 -39.05
CA PHE A 520 -45.53 5.70 -38.98
C PHE A 520 -44.41 4.67 -38.88
N GLU A 521 -43.48 4.67 -39.85
CA GLU A 521 -42.30 3.80 -39.76
C GLU A 521 -41.21 4.51 -38.94
N LEU A 522 -40.84 3.90 -37.81
CA LEU A 522 -39.83 4.40 -36.88
C LEU A 522 -38.57 3.55 -36.96
N ALA A 523 -37.49 4.12 -37.46
CA ALA A 523 -36.15 3.54 -37.39
C ALA A 523 -35.47 3.99 -36.09
N ILE A 524 -35.20 3.06 -35.18
CA ILE A 524 -34.64 3.39 -33.86
C ILE A 524 -33.19 2.93 -33.76
N ARG A 525 -32.28 3.87 -33.44
CA ARG A 525 -30.85 3.63 -33.21
C ARG A 525 -30.52 3.85 -31.73
N VAL A 526 -29.84 2.91 -31.11
CA VAL A 526 -29.46 2.97 -29.69
C VAL A 526 -27.99 3.41 -29.54
N ARG A 527 -27.71 4.34 -28.62
CA ARG A 527 -26.35 4.76 -28.25
C ARG A 527 -26.21 4.88 -26.73
N LYS A 528 -25.09 4.40 -26.18
CA LYS A 528 -24.72 4.60 -24.76
C LYS A 528 -24.36 6.06 -24.52
N VAL A 529 -24.90 6.67 -23.46
CA VAL A 529 -24.63 8.08 -23.12
C VAL A 529 -24.22 8.19 -21.65
N ASP A 530 -22.99 8.61 -21.38
CA ASP A 530 -22.54 8.89 -20.02
C ASP A 530 -23.08 10.25 -19.57
N PHE A 531 -24.08 10.25 -18.70
CA PHE A 531 -24.66 11.47 -18.13
C PHE A 531 -23.75 12.03 -17.04
N ARG A 532 -22.68 12.74 -17.45
CA ARG A 532 -22.02 13.70 -16.56
C ARG A 532 -22.98 14.86 -16.32
N ASN A 533 -23.63 14.85 -15.16
CA ASN A 533 -24.53 15.88 -14.65
C ASN A 533 -24.15 17.30 -15.13
N ARG A 534 -24.99 17.89 -15.98
CA ARG A 534 -25.05 19.34 -16.20
C ARG A 534 -25.72 19.98 -14.97
N ALA A 535 -24.97 20.08 -13.89
CA ALA A 535 -25.24 21.00 -12.79
C ALA A 535 -23.91 21.70 -12.42
N MET A 536 -23.46 22.60 -13.30
CA MET A 536 -22.51 23.66 -12.93
C MET A 536 -23.07 24.97 -13.48
N PRO A 537 -23.39 25.91 -12.59
CA PRO A 537 -22.35 26.89 -12.25
C PRO A 537 -22.18 27.18 -10.75
N VAL A 538 -22.71 26.36 -9.82
CA VAL A 538 -22.56 26.64 -8.36
C VAL A 538 -21.55 25.71 -7.69
N CYS A 539 -21.60 24.40 -7.92
CA CYS A 539 -20.62 23.46 -7.35
C CYS A 539 -19.21 23.63 -7.94
N GLY A 540 -19.11 24.02 -9.21
CA GLY A 540 -17.81 24.33 -9.85
C GLY A 540 -17.12 25.53 -9.23
N PHE A 541 -17.90 26.57 -8.92
CA PHE A 541 -17.39 27.78 -8.25
C PHE A 541 -16.99 27.48 -6.81
N ILE A 542 -17.79 26.70 -6.07
CA ILE A 542 -17.43 26.30 -4.70
C ILE A 542 -16.21 25.38 -4.69
N ALA A 543 -16.09 24.44 -5.63
CA ALA A 543 -14.92 23.56 -5.74
C ALA A 543 -13.66 24.31 -6.20
N THR A 544 -13.77 25.28 -7.11
CA THR A 544 -12.63 26.13 -7.49
C THR A 544 -12.27 27.11 -6.39
N VAL A 545 -13.23 27.72 -5.71
CA VAL A 545 -12.95 28.59 -4.55
C VAL A 545 -12.37 27.77 -3.40
N ALA A 546 -12.87 26.55 -3.15
CA ALA A 546 -12.28 25.66 -2.15
C ALA A 546 -10.86 25.23 -2.55
N LEU A 547 -10.62 24.88 -3.81
CA LEU A 547 -9.29 24.56 -4.32
C LEU A 547 -8.35 25.77 -4.21
N VAL A 548 -8.83 26.97 -4.54
CA VAL A 548 -8.07 28.22 -4.44
C VAL A 548 -7.82 28.57 -2.98
N CYS A 549 -8.78 28.41 -2.08
CA CYS A 549 -8.61 28.61 -0.64
C CYS A 549 -7.65 27.58 -0.03
N VAL A 550 -7.70 26.32 -0.47
CA VAL A 550 -6.73 25.28 -0.08
C VAL A 550 -5.34 25.60 -0.62
N LEU A 551 -5.23 26.02 -1.89
CA LEU A 551 -3.97 26.49 -2.47
C LEU A 551 -3.43 27.72 -1.74
N LEU A 552 -4.28 28.68 -1.38
CA LEU A 552 -3.91 29.87 -0.62
C LEU A 552 -3.55 29.53 0.82
N ALA A 553 -4.19 28.54 1.44
CA ALA A 553 -3.84 28.03 2.77
C ALA A 553 -2.52 27.27 2.75
N ILE A 554 -2.26 26.47 1.71
CA ILE A 554 -0.98 25.80 1.46
C ILE A 554 0.12 26.85 1.22
N VAL A 555 -0.15 27.86 0.40
CA VAL A 555 0.78 28.99 0.16
C VAL A 555 1.02 29.76 1.46
N ALA A 556 -0.01 30.05 2.26
CA ALA A 556 0.12 30.71 3.55
C ALA A 556 0.92 29.87 4.55
N TYR A 557 0.74 28.54 4.55
CA TYR A 557 1.51 27.59 5.35
C TYR A 557 2.98 27.54 4.92
N ILE A 558 3.25 27.50 3.62
CA ILE A 558 4.61 27.58 3.04
C ILE A 558 5.27 28.92 3.40
N LEU A 559 4.52 30.02 3.36
CA LEU A 559 5.00 31.36 3.76
C LEU A 559 5.22 31.49 5.28
N ALA A 560 4.59 30.64 6.08
CA ALA A 560 4.67 30.65 7.54
C ALA A 560 5.92 29.92 8.10
N ASP A 561 6.80 29.38 7.25
CA ASP A 561 8.08 28.82 7.69
C ASP A 561 8.93 29.88 8.42
N ARG A 562 9.01 29.72 9.75
CA ARG A 562 9.45 30.78 10.69
C ARG A 562 10.97 30.94 10.77
N LYS A 563 11.77 30.04 10.20
CA LYS A 563 13.25 30.12 10.21
C LYS A 563 13.76 30.52 8.84
N LYS A 564 13.76 31.83 8.53
CA LYS A 564 14.42 32.35 7.32
C LYS A 564 15.92 32.50 7.53
N CYS A 565 16.68 32.02 6.57
CA CYS A 565 18.12 32.27 6.50
C CYS A 565 18.37 33.77 6.38
N GLN A 566 19.17 34.35 7.29
CA GLN A 566 19.58 35.74 7.14
C GLN A 566 20.69 35.81 6.07
N PRO A 567 20.54 36.68 5.05
CA PRO A 567 21.55 36.81 4.02
C PRO A 567 22.83 37.44 4.58
N ILE A 568 23.98 36.91 4.19
CA ILE A 568 25.30 37.45 4.54
C ILE A 568 25.51 38.72 3.71
N LYS A 569 25.49 39.89 4.39
CA LYS A 569 25.69 41.19 3.73
C LYS A 569 27.15 41.49 3.41
N SER A 570 28.07 40.96 4.21
CA SER A 570 29.53 41.08 4.05
C SER A 570 30.18 39.79 4.53
N PHE A 571 31.23 39.36 3.83
CA PHE A 571 32.03 38.20 4.23
C PHE A 571 33.15 38.58 5.23
N ALA A 572 33.26 39.86 5.61
CA ALA A 572 34.18 40.30 6.64
C ALA A 572 33.95 39.55 7.96
N GLY A 573 35.02 38.96 8.50
CA GLY A 573 34.97 38.15 9.71
C GLY A 573 34.35 36.76 9.53
N TYR A 574 34.14 36.30 8.29
CA TYR A 574 33.82 34.90 7.99
C TYR A 574 35.07 34.16 7.54
N HIS A 575 35.22 32.93 8.03
CA HIS A 575 36.24 32.00 7.55
C HIS A 575 35.64 31.02 6.53
N VAL A 576 36.15 31.06 5.30
CA VAL A 576 35.73 30.21 4.17
C VAL A 576 36.78 29.13 3.93
N LEU A 577 36.39 27.88 4.15
CA LEU A 577 37.21 26.71 3.86
C LEU A 577 36.81 26.09 2.52
N ILE A 578 37.77 25.94 1.61
CA ILE A 578 37.51 25.49 0.24
C ILE A 578 38.36 24.25 -0.06
N THR A 579 37.68 23.15 -0.40
CA THR A 579 38.35 21.94 -0.86
C THR A 579 38.64 22.00 -2.37
N GLY A 580 39.81 21.52 -2.80
CA GLY A 580 40.25 21.64 -4.19
C GLY A 580 40.54 23.09 -4.59
N GLY A 581 41.06 23.90 -3.67
CA GLY A 581 41.26 25.34 -3.85
C GLY A 581 42.51 25.75 -4.65
N SER A 582 43.34 24.80 -5.10
CA SER A 582 44.60 25.09 -5.80
C SER A 582 44.43 25.47 -7.27
N LYS A 583 43.37 25.02 -7.95
CA LYS A 583 43.11 25.30 -9.37
C LYS A 583 41.62 25.35 -9.72
N GLY A 584 41.29 25.75 -10.94
CA GLY A 584 39.94 25.72 -11.50
C GLY A 584 38.90 26.54 -10.72
N ILE A 585 37.69 25.98 -10.58
CA ILE A 585 36.56 26.62 -9.88
C ILE A 585 36.90 26.92 -8.42
N GLY A 586 37.54 25.98 -7.71
CA GLY A 586 37.89 26.13 -6.29
C GLY A 586 38.80 27.35 -6.05
N LYS A 587 39.83 27.53 -6.87
CA LYS A 587 40.71 28.70 -6.82
C LYS A 587 39.95 30.00 -7.12
N ALA A 588 39.05 29.99 -8.11
CA ALA A 588 38.24 31.16 -8.44
C ALA A 588 37.28 31.55 -7.31
N ILE A 589 36.67 30.57 -6.62
CA ILE A 589 35.84 30.80 -5.42
C ILE A 589 36.69 31.41 -4.30
N ALA A 590 37.90 30.89 -4.09
CA ALA A 590 38.81 31.42 -3.07
C ALA A 590 39.15 32.89 -3.35
N LEU A 591 39.46 33.22 -4.59
CA LEU A 591 39.81 34.58 -5.00
C LEU A 591 38.65 35.56 -4.80
N GLU A 592 37.44 35.15 -5.16
CA GLU A 592 36.23 35.96 -4.97
C GLU A 592 35.85 36.10 -3.49
N ALA A 593 36.02 35.05 -2.68
CA ALA A 593 35.77 35.09 -1.23
C ALA A 593 36.72 36.07 -0.52
N VAL A 594 38.01 36.02 -0.85
CA VAL A 594 39.01 36.96 -0.32
C VAL A 594 38.68 38.40 -0.72
N ARG A 595 38.30 38.65 -1.98
CA ARG A 595 37.90 39.99 -2.46
C ARG A 595 36.67 40.54 -1.74
N ARG A 596 35.80 39.67 -1.24
CA ARG A 596 34.61 40.02 -0.44
C ARG A 596 34.93 40.18 1.05
N GLY A 597 36.19 40.06 1.44
CA GLY A 597 36.69 40.33 2.79
C GLY A 597 36.75 39.13 3.72
N ALA A 598 36.61 37.90 3.21
CA ALA A 598 36.67 36.69 4.03
C ALA A 598 38.10 36.24 4.33
N ASP A 599 38.30 35.60 5.48
CA ASP A 599 39.49 34.77 5.72
C ASP A 599 39.32 33.47 4.94
N VAL A 600 40.37 32.99 4.26
CA VAL A 600 40.26 31.84 3.37
C VAL A 600 41.30 30.77 3.68
N SER A 601 40.83 29.53 3.79
CA SER A 601 41.66 28.34 3.85
C SER A 601 41.41 27.47 2.62
N ILE A 602 42.48 27.08 1.93
CA ILE A 602 42.40 26.18 0.77
C ILE A 602 43.04 24.81 1.06
N ILE A 603 42.38 23.74 0.63
CA ILE A 603 42.88 22.36 0.77
C ILE A 603 43.10 21.74 -0.61
N ALA A 604 44.25 21.11 -0.83
CA ALA A 604 44.51 20.26 -2.00
C ALA A 604 45.69 19.30 -1.71
N ARG A 605 46.05 18.45 -2.69
CA ARG A 605 47.12 17.45 -2.53
C ARG A 605 48.53 17.99 -2.82
N ASN A 606 48.66 18.86 -3.83
CA ASN A 606 49.96 19.38 -4.27
C ASN A 606 50.30 20.67 -3.49
N ALA A 607 51.39 20.63 -2.72
CA ALA A 607 51.85 21.74 -1.89
C ALA A 607 52.27 22.96 -2.72
N ASP A 608 53.08 22.76 -3.77
CA ASP A 608 53.59 23.86 -4.61
C ASP A 608 52.44 24.63 -5.28
N ALA A 609 51.43 23.91 -5.77
CA ALA A 609 50.25 24.52 -6.37
C ALA A 609 49.37 25.27 -5.35
N LEU A 610 49.32 24.80 -4.09
CA LEU A 610 48.62 25.49 -3.00
C LEU A 610 49.35 26.75 -2.58
N GLU A 611 50.67 26.69 -2.46
CA GLU A 611 51.48 27.84 -2.09
C GLU A 611 51.36 28.95 -3.12
N TYR A 612 51.51 28.61 -4.41
CA TYR A 612 51.30 29.55 -5.51
C TYR A 612 49.88 30.14 -5.53
N ALA A 613 48.85 29.30 -5.32
CA ALA A 613 47.47 29.80 -5.22
C ALA A 613 47.29 30.72 -4.01
N ALA A 614 47.89 30.40 -2.86
CA ALA A 614 47.81 31.22 -1.65
C ALA A 614 48.50 32.58 -1.83
N GLU A 615 49.62 32.65 -2.56
CA GLU A 615 50.28 33.91 -2.91
C GLU A 615 49.38 34.81 -3.77
N GLU A 616 48.73 34.25 -4.80
CA GLU A 616 47.76 35.01 -5.60
C GLU A 616 46.56 35.50 -4.78
N LEU A 617 46.07 34.68 -3.85
CA LEU A 617 45.00 35.07 -2.92
C LEU A 617 45.45 36.21 -2.00
N ARG A 618 46.68 36.16 -1.47
CA ARG A 618 47.27 37.24 -0.64
C ARG A 618 47.50 38.52 -1.44
N PHE A 619 47.82 38.40 -2.73
CA PHE A 619 47.94 39.57 -3.60
C PHE A 619 46.56 40.22 -3.85
N ALA A 620 45.51 39.41 -3.94
CA ALA A 620 44.14 39.87 -4.13
C ALA A 620 43.43 40.29 -2.83
N SER A 621 44.00 39.98 -1.66
CA SER A 621 43.45 40.35 -0.36
C SER A 621 43.69 41.82 -0.01
N GLY A 622 42.78 42.42 0.74
CA GLY A 622 43.08 43.65 1.48
C GLY A 622 44.08 43.37 2.61
N LYS A 623 44.57 44.41 3.28
CA LYS A 623 45.58 44.29 4.36
C LYS A 623 45.10 43.53 5.61
N GLU A 624 43.83 43.13 5.68
CA GLU A 624 43.20 42.59 6.89
C GLU A 624 42.83 41.09 6.81
N GLN A 625 42.69 40.50 5.62
CA GLN A 625 42.27 39.10 5.46
C GLN A 625 43.45 38.14 5.57
N LYS A 626 43.21 36.97 6.17
CA LYS A 626 44.19 35.89 6.32
C LYS A 626 43.96 34.80 5.30
N VAL A 627 45.05 34.30 4.72
CA VAL A 627 45.04 33.19 3.76
C VAL A 627 45.91 32.05 4.26
N PHE A 628 45.29 30.89 4.46
CA PHE A 628 45.93 29.65 4.89
C PHE A 628 45.78 28.57 3.81
N TRP A 629 46.69 27.61 3.83
CA TRP A 629 46.64 26.46 2.94
C TRP A 629 47.07 25.20 3.68
N TYR A 630 46.45 24.07 3.31
CA TYR A 630 46.70 22.79 3.95
C TYR A 630 46.78 21.68 2.90
N THR A 631 47.83 20.87 2.98
CA THR A 631 47.98 19.67 2.17
C THR A 631 47.21 18.51 2.79
N ALA A 632 46.26 17.95 2.04
CA ALA A 632 45.54 16.75 2.46
C ALA A 632 44.98 16.00 1.25
N ASP A 633 44.99 14.66 1.35
CA ASP A 633 44.19 13.82 0.47
C ASP A 633 42.85 13.55 1.16
N LEU A 634 41.78 14.10 0.60
CA LEU A 634 40.44 13.93 1.16
C LEU A 634 39.95 12.48 1.08
N SER A 635 40.61 11.60 0.34
CA SER A 635 40.30 10.17 0.32
C SER A 635 40.67 9.39 1.59
N GLU A 636 41.42 10.02 2.50
CA GLU A 636 41.86 9.44 3.76
C GLU A 636 40.71 9.28 4.79
N GLY A 637 40.90 8.43 5.79
CA GLY A 637 39.88 8.06 6.77
C GLY A 637 39.43 9.17 7.74
N TRP A 638 38.33 8.93 8.43
CA TRP A 638 37.65 9.86 9.36
C TRP A 638 38.58 10.53 10.39
N GLN A 639 39.48 9.77 11.01
CA GLN A 639 40.39 10.26 12.05
C GLN A 639 41.32 11.36 11.51
N ARG A 640 41.87 11.16 10.31
CA ARG A 640 42.80 12.10 9.69
C ARG A 640 42.10 13.38 9.24
N MET A 641 40.87 13.27 8.73
CA MET A 641 40.03 14.44 8.41
C MET A 641 39.63 15.21 9.67
N SER A 642 39.32 14.52 10.77
CA SER A 642 38.98 15.14 12.06
C SER A 642 40.17 15.92 12.65
N GLU A 643 41.38 15.36 12.57
CA GLU A 643 42.60 16.03 13.03
C GLU A 643 42.94 17.24 12.16
N LEU A 644 42.76 17.14 10.84
CA LEU A 644 42.93 18.26 9.91
C LEU A 644 41.99 19.43 10.26
N ILE A 645 40.72 19.16 10.54
CA ILE A 645 39.76 20.20 10.94
C ILE A 645 40.18 20.84 12.24
N ARG A 646 40.55 20.03 13.24
CA ARG A 646 41.00 20.54 14.53
C ARG A 646 42.20 21.47 14.37
N ARG A 647 43.15 21.11 13.49
CA ARG A 647 44.30 21.93 13.14
C ARG A 647 43.88 23.24 12.45
N ILE A 648 43.02 23.17 11.43
CA ILE A 648 42.51 24.35 10.72
C ILE A 648 41.83 25.32 11.69
N GLU A 649 40.98 24.80 12.57
CA GLU A 649 40.26 25.63 13.54
C GLU A 649 41.18 26.26 14.58
N LEU A 650 42.27 25.60 14.94
CA LEU A 650 43.26 26.11 15.89
C LEU A 650 44.17 27.19 15.27
N GLU A 651 44.55 27.02 14.00
CA GLU A 651 45.45 27.95 13.30
C GLU A 651 44.71 29.12 12.64
N ALA A 652 43.61 28.84 11.92
CA ALA A 652 42.87 29.81 11.11
C ALA A 652 41.57 30.30 11.77
N GLY A 653 41.11 29.65 12.83
CA GLY A 653 39.84 29.95 13.50
C GLY A 653 38.65 29.14 12.98
N PRO A 654 37.47 29.27 13.60
CA PRO A 654 36.31 28.43 13.33
C PRO A 654 35.84 28.56 11.87
N VAL A 655 35.49 27.44 11.25
CA VAL A 655 34.99 27.44 9.86
C VAL A 655 33.52 27.86 9.84
N ASP A 656 33.21 28.95 9.14
CA ASP A 656 31.84 29.45 9.00
C ASP A 656 31.18 29.01 7.69
N ILE A 657 31.98 28.94 6.63
CA ILE A 657 31.54 28.57 5.28
C ILE A 657 32.43 27.44 4.76
N LEU A 658 31.84 26.29 4.48
CA LEU A 658 32.53 25.15 3.85
C LEU A 658 32.12 25.05 2.38
N ILE A 659 33.08 25.10 1.46
CA ILE A 659 32.85 24.84 0.04
C ILE A 659 33.50 23.51 -0.34
N ASN A 660 32.67 22.49 -0.53
CA ASN A 660 33.06 21.16 -0.97
C ASN A 660 33.10 21.11 -2.51
N ASN A 661 34.28 21.31 -3.07
CA ASN A 661 34.50 21.42 -4.52
C ASN A 661 35.33 20.26 -5.13
N VAL A 662 35.94 19.39 -4.34
CA VAL A 662 36.67 18.22 -4.87
C VAL A 662 35.71 17.25 -5.57
N GLY A 663 36.06 16.83 -6.79
CA GLY A 663 35.16 16.07 -7.66
C GLY A 663 35.82 14.88 -8.37
N ASN A 664 36.29 13.89 -7.62
CA ASN A 664 36.65 12.58 -8.18
C ASN A 664 35.49 11.57 -8.04
N VAL A 665 35.42 10.63 -8.97
CA VAL A 665 34.34 9.62 -9.17
C VAL A 665 34.24 8.57 -8.02
N LEU A 666 35.01 8.72 -6.94
CA LEU A 666 35.11 7.70 -5.89
C LEU A 666 34.04 7.87 -4.80
N PHE A 667 33.36 6.77 -4.51
CA PHE A 667 32.26 6.54 -3.58
C PHE A 667 32.47 7.06 -2.13
N ASN A 668 33.69 7.41 -1.74
CA ASN A 668 34.02 7.78 -0.37
C ASN A 668 33.71 9.24 0.00
N PHE A 669 33.25 10.08 -0.95
CA PHE A 669 33.01 11.50 -0.71
C PHE A 669 31.98 11.79 0.41
N PHE A 670 30.97 10.93 0.58
CA PHE A 670 29.89 11.13 1.55
C PHE A 670 30.36 11.08 3.01
N THR A 671 31.36 10.25 3.32
CA THR A 671 31.89 10.12 4.70
C THR A 671 32.95 11.17 5.03
N GLN A 672 33.56 11.78 4.01
CA GLN A 672 34.74 12.66 4.16
C GLN A 672 34.41 14.10 4.55
N CYS A 673 33.22 14.60 4.20
CA CYS A 673 32.77 15.94 4.56
C CYS A 673 32.07 16.01 5.93
N LEU A 674 31.62 14.86 6.45
CA LEU A 674 30.92 14.74 7.72
C LEU A 674 31.72 15.23 8.93
N PRO A 675 33.05 15.02 9.05
CA PRO A 675 33.85 15.61 10.12
C PRO A 675 33.76 17.14 10.13
N PHE A 676 33.81 17.78 8.95
CA PHE A 676 33.76 19.25 8.83
C PHE A 676 32.39 19.76 9.29
N ILE A 677 31.33 19.09 8.84
CA ILE A 677 29.95 19.43 9.22
C ILE A 677 29.70 19.17 10.71
N ALA A 678 30.23 18.07 11.27
CA ALA A 678 30.16 17.77 12.70
C ALA A 678 30.88 18.85 13.54
N GLY A 679 32.04 19.32 13.09
CA GLY A 679 32.73 20.49 13.66
C GLY A 679 31.84 21.73 13.70
N MET A 680 31.16 22.04 12.59
CA MET A 680 30.24 23.18 12.48
C MET A 680 28.98 23.01 13.35
N LYS A 681 28.39 21.81 13.42
CA LYS A 681 27.22 21.49 14.26
C LYS A 681 27.54 21.61 15.75
N ARG A 682 28.69 21.11 16.22
CA ARG A 682 29.11 21.19 17.64
C ARG A 682 29.15 22.61 18.18
N ARG A 683 29.50 23.59 17.34
CA ARG A 683 29.57 25.02 17.71
C ARG A 683 28.31 25.82 17.35
N ALA A 684 27.25 25.19 16.87
CA ALA A 684 25.98 25.85 16.59
C ALA A 684 25.15 26.18 17.84
N SER A 685 25.57 25.69 19.01
CA SER A 685 25.01 26.07 20.31
C SER A 685 25.15 27.58 20.61
N ASP A 686 26.14 28.26 20.02
CA ASP A 686 26.36 29.70 20.14
C ASP A 686 25.46 30.47 19.13
N GLN A 687 24.22 30.76 19.54
CA GLN A 687 23.04 31.06 18.70
C GLN A 687 23.05 32.28 17.75
N LEU A 688 24.17 32.95 17.44
CA LEU A 688 24.14 34.25 16.72
C LEU A 688 24.58 34.26 15.25
N LYS A 689 25.42 33.32 14.78
CA LYS A 689 25.97 33.36 13.41
C LYS A 689 25.47 32.21 12.53
N SER A 690 24.84 32.53 11.40
CA SER A 690 24.35 31.53 10.43
C SER A 690 25.50 31.01 9.58
N ARG A 691 25.72 29.68 9.60
CA ARG A 691 26.82 29.01 8.90
C ARG A 691 26.36 28.43 7.55
N ARG A 692 27.31 28.12 6.66
CA ARG A 692 27.04 27.70 5.28
C ARG A 692 27.85 26.49 4.85
N VAL A 693 27.23 25.56 4.14
CA VAL A 693 27.92 24.46 3.47
C VAL A 693 27.47 24.43 2.01
N CYS A 694 28.40 24.46 1.08
CA CYS A 694 28.13 24.38 -0.35
C CYS A 694 28.76 23.10 -0.93
N PHE A 695 27.98 22.34 -1.69
CA PHE A 695 28.48 21.23 -2.51
C PHE A 695 28.53 21.65 -3.98
N VAL A 696 29.67 21.53 -4.62
CA VAL A 696 29.82 21.79 -6.06
C VAL A 696 29.57 20.51 -6.84
N SER A 697 28.38 20.40 -7.41
CA SER A 697 27.96 19.28 -8.27
C SER A 697 28.25 19.62 -9.74
N SER A 698 27.30 19.37 -10.65
CA SER A 698 27.36 19.69 -12.07
C SER A 698 25.95 19.62 -12.65
N GLN A 699 25.66 20.27 -13.79
CA GLN A 699 24.40 20.02 -14.50
C GLN A 699 24.19 18.53 -14.83
N ALA A 700 25.26 17.75 -15.06
CA ALA A 700 25.21 16.29 -15.20
C ALA A 700 24.81 15.55 -13.89
N GLY A 701 24.72 16.25 -12.76
CA GLY A 701 24.13 15.77 -11.50
C GLY A 701 22.60 15.91 -11.45
N GLN A 702 21.98 16.41 -12.53
CA GLN A 702 20.53 16.57 -12.68
C GLN A 702 19.99 15.82 -13.91
N ILE A 703 20.85 15.46 -14.88
CA ILE A 703 20.52 14.64 -16.05
C ILE A 703 21.61 13.59 -16.31
N GLY A 704 21.20 12.36 -16.65
CA GLY A 704 22.14 11.31 -17.05
C GLY A 704 22.59 11.49 -18.50
N LEU A 705 23.90 11.51 -18.72
CA LEU A 705 24.51 11.72 -20.05
C LEU A 705 25.34 10.51 -20.49
N TYR A 706 25.30 10.20 -21.78
CA TYR A 706 26.13 9.17 -22.39
C TYR A 706 27.62 9.49 -22.19
N GLY A 707 28.43 8.49 -21.84
CA GLY A 707 29.86 8.65 -21.53
C GLY A 707 30.16 9.19 -20.12
N TYR A 708 29.14 9.68 -19.40
CA TYR A 708 29.27 10.19 -18.04
C TYR A 708 28.51 9.36 -17.01
N THR A 709 28.32 8.06 -17.22
CA THR A 709 27.50 7.22 -16.32
C THR A 709 27.97 7.28 -14.86
N ALA A 710 29.25 7.01 -14.60
CA ALA A 710 29.80 7.03 -13.24
C ALA A 710 29.88 8.46 -12.67
N TYR A 711 30.25 9.44 -13.50
CA TYR A 711 30.32 10.84 -13.11
C TYR A 711 28.94 11.39 -12.72
N SER A 712 27.95 11.24 -13.60
CA SER A 712 26.55 11.66 -13.36
C SER A 712 26.03 11.00 -12.09
N ALA A 713 26.17 9.68 -11.93
CA ALA A 713 25.73 8.97 -10.72
C ALA A 713 26.31 9.58 -9.42
N SER A 714 27.63 9.86 -9.41
CA SER A 714 28.27 10.49 -8.25
C SER A 714 27.73 11.90 -7.95
N LYS A 715 27.44 12.69 -9.00
CA LYS A 715 26.92 14.06 -8.90
C LYS A 715 25.43 14.12 -8.54
N PHE A 716 24.66 13.12 -8.93
CA PHE A 716 23.28 12.92 -8.47
C PHE A 716 23.23 12.56 -6.99
N ALA A 717 24.15 11.71 -6.53
CA ALA A 717 24.19 11.30 -5.12
C ALA A 717 24.48 12.50 -4.18
N LEU A 718 25.26 13.50 -4.63
CA LEU A 718 25.43 14.77 -3.89
C LEU A 718 24.11 15.51 -3.65
N ARG A 719 23.16 15.42 -4.58
CA ARG A 719 21.86 16.06 -4.44
C ARG A 719 21.05 15.42 -3.32
N GLY A 720 20.90 14.09 -3.35
CA GLY A 720 20.19 13.36 -2.29
C GLY A 720 20.83 13.58 -0.91
N PHE A 721 22.16 13.59 -0.87
CA PHE A 721 22.90 13.90 0.35
C PHE A 721 22.66 15.33 0.86
N ALA A 722 22.70 16.33 -0.03
CA ALA A 722 22.44 17.73 0.36
C ALA A 722 21.00 17.95 0.85
N GLU A 723 20.02 17.29 0.22
CA GLU A 723 18.60 17.35 0.63
C GLU A 723 18.39 16.79 2.04
N ALA A 724 18.93 15.60 2.32
CA ALA A 724 18.88 14.99 3.65
C ALA A 724 19.61 15.86 4.68
N LEU A 725 20.82 16.30 4.35
CA LEU A 725 21.66 17.09 5.25
C LEU A 725 21.03 18.45 5.59
N GLN A 726 20.32 19.07 4.65
CA GLN A 726 19.60 20.33 4.90
C GLN A 726 18.55 20.16 6.00
N MET A 727 17.87 19.02 6.07
CA MET A 727 16.89 18.74 7.13
C MET A 727 17.60 18.53 8.48
N GLU A 728 18.69 17.76 8.50
CA GLU A 728 19.47 17.50 9.72
C GLU A 728 20.17 18.74 10.29
N CYS A 729 20.62 19.64 9.41
CA CYS A 729 21.38 20.85 9.77
C CYS A 729 20.49 22.04 10.15
N ARG A 730 19.20 22.00 9.78
CA ARG A 730 18.23 23.09 10.00
C ARG A 730 18.09 23.50 11.47
N PRO A 731 18.06 22.58 12.47
CA PRO A 731 18.02 22.97 13.88
C PRO A 731 19.25 23.77 14.33
N TYR A 732 20.39 23.54 13.70
CA TYR A 732 21.70 24.11 14.04
C TYR A 732 22.03 25.41 13.27
N ASN A 733 21.07 26.00 12.54
CA ASN A 733 21.29 27.21 11.74
C ASN A 733 22.46 27.09 10.73
N VAL A 734 22.69 25.87 10.24
CA VAL A 734 23.64 25.56 9.16
C VAL A 734 22.83 25.35 7.89
N TRP A 735 23.11 26.15 6.86
CA TRP A 735 22.37 26.14 5.59
C TRP A 735 23.19 25.50 4.49
N ILE A 736 22.54 24.64 3.71
CA ILE A 736 23.15 23.85 2.65
C ILE A 736 22.81 24.46 1.30
N THR A 737 23.82 24.59 0.44
CA THR A 737 23.69 24.97 -0.97
C THR A 737 24.28 23.85 -1.82
N ILE A 738 23.63 23.49 -2.92
CA ILE A 738 24.17 22.64 -3.97
C ILE A 738 24.26 23.46 -5.26
N ALA A 739 25.46 23.55 -5.83
CA ALA A 739 25.73 24.29 -7.05
C ALA A 739 25.83 23.35 -8.25
N TYR A 740 25.21 23.74 -9.36
CA TYR A 740 25.18 23.00 -10.62
C TYR A 740 25.88 23.79 -11.74
N PRO A 741 27.22 23.90 -11.71
CA PRO A 741 27.95 24.61 -12.74
C PRO A 741 27.81 23.90 -14.11
N PRO A 742 27.75 24.66 -15.22
CA PRO A 742 27.85 24.15 -16.58
C PRO A 742 29.32 23.81 -16.91
N HIS A 743 29.58 23.46 -18.18
CA HIS A 743 30.94 23.45 -18.72
C HIS A 743 31.64 24.77 -18.38
N THR A 744 32.78 24.67 -17.69
CA THR A 744 33.52 25.81 -17.17
C THR A 744 34.93 25.77 -17.72
N ASP A 745 35.39 26.90 -18.25
CA ASP A 745 36.71 27.07 -18.87
C ASP A 745 37.83 26.92 -17.82
N THR A 746 38.25 25.68 -17.59
CA THR A 746 39.28 25.30 -16.63
C THR A 746 40.26 24.36 -17.30
N GLU A 747 41.50 24.35 -16.83
CA GLU A 747 42.54 23.41 -17.29
C GLU A 747 42.06 21.95 -17.23
N GLY A 748 41.39 21.56 -16.14
CA GLY A 748 40.85 20.22 -15.98
C GLY A 748 39.75 19.88 -16.98
N PHE A 749 38.88 20.85 -17.31
CA PHE A 749 37.88 20.65 -18.36
C PHE A 749 38.52 20.55 -19.74
N ALA A 750 39.54 21.36 -20.05
CA ALA A 750 40.24 21.29 -21.32
C ALA A 750 40.90 19.92 -21.55
N GLU A 751 41.53 19.35 -20.51
CA GLU A 751 42.10 17.99 -20.53
C GLU A 751 41.01 16.91 -20.68
N GLU A 752 39.95 16.99 -19.88
CA GLU A 752 38.81 16.06 -19.92
C GLU A 752 38.15 16.07 -21.29
N TRP A 753 37.92 17.26 -21.85
CA TRP A 753 37.28 17.45 -23.15
C TRP A 753 38.08 16.81 -24.28
N ASN A 754 39.41 16.79 -24.21
CA ASN A 754 40.23 16.08 -25.21
C ASN A 754 39.95 14.57 -25.20
N SER A 755 39.79 13.98 -24.02
CA SER A 755 39.52 12.55 -23.84
C SER A 755 38.04 12.14 -23.98
N THR A 756 37.12 13.11 -23.98
CA THR A 756 35.68 12.86 -24.01
C THR A 756 35.25 12.26 -25.36
N PRO A 757 34.45 11.17 -25.38
CA PRO A 757 33.97 10.56 -26.62
C PRO A 757 33.25 11.55 -27.54
N GLU A 758 33.43 11.42 -28.86
CA GLU A 758 32.80 12.31 -29.85
C GLU A 758 31.27 12.32 -29.73
N LEU A 759 30.67 11.17 -29.39
CA LEU A 759 29.23 11.07 -29.18
C LEU A 759 28.76 11.88 -27.97
N THR A 760 29.52 11.86 -26.87
CA THR A 760 29.27 12.69 -25.69
C THR A 760 29.43 14.17 -26.04
N LYS A 761 30.45 14.53 -26.83
CA LYS A 761 30.61 15.90 -27.34
C LYS A 761 29.41 16.30 -28.20
N ALA A 762 28.91 15.47 -29.10
CA ALA A 762 27.75 15.79 -29.93
C ALA A 762 26.46 16.01 -29.12
N ILE A 763 26.34 15.38 -27.95
CA ILE A 763 25.21 15.53 -27.03
C ILE A 763 25.35 16.77 -26.15
N THR A 764 26.58 17.09 -25.71
CA THR A 764 26.87 18.10 -24.68
C THR A 764 27.43 19.42 -25.22
N ALA A 765 27.99 19.42 -26.43
CA ALA A 765 28.39 20.61 -27.17
C ALA A 765 27.14 21.30 -27.73
N GLY A 766 26.37 21.94 -26.84
CA GLY A 766 25.44 22.97 -27.27
C GLY A 766 26.20 24.16 -27.89
N ASP A 767 25.46 25.14 -28.43
CA ASP A 767 26.03 26.36 -29.00
C ASP A 767 26.55 27.35 -27.93
N THR A 768 26.43 27.00 -26.65
CA THR A 768 26.80 27.86 -25.52
C THR A 768 28.27 27.66 -25.15
N PRO A 769 29.12 28.71 -25.19
CA PRO A 769 30.53 28.59 -24.82
C PRO A 769 30.70 28.28 -23.32
N PRO A 770 31.81 27.63 -22.91
CA PRO A 770 32.10 27.36 -21.51
C PRO A 770 32.09 28.65 -20.67
N MET A 771 31.52 28.58 -19.47
CA MET A 771 31.47 29.73 -18.55
C MET A 771 32.84 29.99 -17.94
N LYS A 772 33.17 31.25 -17.66
CA LYS A 772 34.43 31.60 -16.98
C LYS A 772 34.38 31.16 -15.51
N PRO A 773 35.49 30.63 -14.93
CA PRO A 773 35.54 30.24 -13.52
C PRO A 773 35.19 31.36 -12.55
N THR A 774 35.54 32.60 -12.88
CA THR A 774 35.23 33.79 -12.07
C THR A 774 33.73 34.09 -12.01
N ASP A 775 33.00 33.88 -13.10
CA ASP A 775 31.56 34.08 -13.14
C ASP A 775 30.82 32.96 -12.40
N VAL A 776 31.30 31.72 -12.51
CA VAL A 776 30.83 30.57 -11.72
C VAL A 776 31.04 30.82 -10.23
N ALA A 777 32.24 31.26 -9.84
CA ALA A 777 32.58 31.58 -8.46
C ALA A 777 31.67 32.66 -7.85
N ARG A 778 31.40 33.73 -8.62
CA ARG A 778 30.52 34.82 -8.21
C ARG A 778 29.10 34.30 -7.92
N HIS A 779 28.53 33.51 -8.83
CA HIS A 779 27.20 32.93 -8.67
C HIS A 779 27.11 32.02 -7.44
N ILE A 780 28.11 31.15 -7.22
CA ILE A 780 28.14 30.26 -6.06
C ILE A 780 28.14 31.08 -4.76
N LEU A 781 29.03 32.08 -4.65
CA LEU A 781 29.11 32.88 -3.43
C LEU A 781 27.87 33.76 -3.22
N ASP A 782 27.22 34.24 -4.28
CA ASP A 782 25.96 34.97 -4.17
C ASP A 782 24.82 34.09 -3.64
N SER A 783 24.70 32.86 -4.14
CA SER A 783 23.71 31.89 -3.64
C SER A 783 24.00 31.46 -2.21
N VAL A 784 25.26 31.20 -1.87
CA VAL A 784 25.70 30.88 -0.49
C VAL A 784 25.42 32.05 0.46
N ALA A 785 25.67 33.29 0.04
CA ALA A 785 25.38 34.48 0.85
C ALA A 785 23.88 34.58 1.15
N LYS A 786 23.03 34.37 0.14
CA LYS A 786 21.56 34.38 0.28
C LYS A 786 21.00 33.19 1.06
N GLY A 787 21.75 32.10 1.16
CA GLY A 787 21.28 30.84 1.74
C GLY A 787 20.32 30.08 0.81
N GLU A 788 20.51 30.21 -0.50
CA GLU A 788 19.76 29.46 -1.51
C GLU A 788 20.17 27.98 -1.48
N PHE A 789 19.20 27.07 -1.51
CA PHE A 789 19.49 25.63 -1.54
C PHE A 789 20.06 25.20 -2.89
N THR A 790 19.47 25.67 -4.00
CA THR A 790 19.89 25.31 -5.35
C THR A 790 20.56 26.50 -6.03
N CYS A 791 21.85 26.40 -6.35
CA CYS A 791 22.56 27.38 -7.18
C CYS A 791 22.61 26.87 -8.63
N HIS A 792 21.77 27.46 -9.48
CA HIS A 792 21.72 27.19 -10.92
C HIS A 792 22.35 28.34 -11.71
N MET A 793 22.92 28.03 -12.87
CA MET A 793 23.64 28.99 -13.70
C MET A 793 23.16 28.91 -15.15
N GLY A 794 22.87 30.07 -15.74
CA GLY A 794 22.33 30.18 -17.09
C GLY A 794 20.89 29.69 -17.22
N LEU A 795 20.33 29.88 -18.42
CA LEU A 795 18.95 29.49 -18.72
C LEU A 795 18.77 27.96 -18.70
N GLU A 796 19.72 27.22 -19.26
CA GLU A 796 19.68 25.76 -19.31
C GLU A 796 19.73 25.16 -17.90
N GLY A 797 20.62 25.66 -17.03
CA GLY A 797 20.72 25.22 -15.64
C GLY A 797 19.46 25.57 -14.82
N TRP A 798 18.83 26.72 -15.09
CA TRP A 798 17.55 27.09 -14.48
C TRP A 798 16.41 26.17 -14.93
N MET A 799 16.30 25.90 -16.23
CA MET A 799 15.29 24.98 -16.79
C MET A 799 15.47 23.58 -16.20
N LEU A 800 16.71 23.07 -16.14
CA LEU A 800 17.02 21.75 -15.62
C LEU A 800 16.70 21.66 -14.13
N SER A 801 17.10 22.66 -13.34
CA SER A 801 16.76 22.73 -11.92
C SER A 801 15.25 22.80 -11.66
N THR A 802 14.51 23.50 -12.53
CA THR A 802 13.05 23.61 -12.43
C THR A 802 12.35 22.29 -12.73
N VAL A 803 12.74 21.59 -13.81
CA VAL A 803 12.17 20.28 -14.17
C VAL A 803 12.54 19.22 -13.14
N CYS A 804 13.75 19.33 -12.58
CA CYS A 804 14.26 18.39 -11.62
C CYS A 804 13.86 18.74 -10.18
N ALA A 805 13.16 19.85 -9.90
CA ALA A 805 12.94 20.36 -8.54
C ALA A 805 12.36 19.33 -7.55
N GLY A 806 11.37 18.52 -7.97
CA GLY A 806 10.83 17.44 -7.14
C GLY A 806 10.41 17.90 -5.75
N MET A 807 10.95 17.28 -4.70
CA MET A 807 10.79 17.68 -3.29
C MET A 807 11.97 18.49 -2.73
N SER A 808 12.90 18.93 -3.58
CA SER A 808 14.04 19.73 -3.12
C SER A 808 13.57 21.04 -2.50
N PRO A 809 14.26 21.55 -1.46
CA PRO A 809 13.97 22.87 -0.90
C PRO A 809 14.02 23.97 -1.98
N ALA A 810 12.95 24.77 -2.06
CA ALA A 810 12.90 25.91 -2.98
C ALA A 810 13.70 27.10 -2.43
N ASN A 811 14.31 27.88 -3.32
CA ASN A 811 15.11 29.05 -2.93
C ASN A 811 14.25 30.18 -2.36
N SER A 812 13.02 30.31 -2.86
CA SER A 812 12.05 31.31 -2.40
C SER A 812 10.64 30.88 -2.75
N TRP A 813 9.63 31.50 -2.11
CA TRP A 813 8.22 31.24 -2.44
C TRP A 813 7.89 31.59 -3.90
N ARG A 814 8.54 32.61 -4.48
CA ARG A 814 8.36 32.98 -5.89
C ARG A 814 8.87 31.88 -6.81
N ASP A 815 10.02 31.31 -6.46
CA ASP A 815 10.62 30.18 -7.15
C ASP A 815 9.69 28.95 -7.11
N THR A 816 9.07 28.65 -5.96
CA THR A 816 8.06 27.58 -5.84
C THR A 816 6.87 27.79 -6.78
N VAL A 817 6.34 29.01 -6.87
CA VAL A 817 5.21 29.33 -7.76
C VAL A 817 5.61 29.15 -9.22
N VAL A 818 6.80 29.64 -9.60
CA VAL A 818 7.32 29.51 -10.96
C VAL A 818 7.54 28.03 -11.31
N GLN A 819 8.14 27.25 -10.41
CA GLN A 819 8.36 25.82 -10.60
C GLN A 819 7.04 25.08 -10.80
N ALA A 820 6.03 25.31 -9.95
CA ALA A 820 4.73 24.65 -10.07
C ALA A 820 4.03 24.93 -11.41
N LEU A 821 4.15 26.15 -11.95
CA LEU A 821 3.51 26.53 -13.22
C LEU A 821 4.28 26.05 -14.45
N VAL A 822 5.62 26.08 -14.39
CA VAL A 822 6.48 25.95 -15.57
C VAL A 822 7.12 24.56 -15.70
N MET A 823 7.14 23.75 -14.63
CA MET A 823 7.70 22.39 -14.63
C MET A 823 7.07 21.49 -15.71
N GLY A 824 5.75 21.51 -15.86
CA GLY A 824 5.03 20.71 -16.87
C GLY A 824 5.43 21.06 -18.32
N PRO A 825 5.30 22.34 -18.73
CA PRO A 825 5.76 22.80 -20.04
C PRO A 825 7.24 22.50 -20.30
N LEU A 826 8.12 22.76 -19.34
CA LEU A 826 9.56 22.47 -19.50
C LEU A 826 9.85 20.97 -19.62
N ARG A 827 9.05 20.12 -18.97
CA ARG A 827 9.19 18.66 -19.11
C ARG A 827 8.93 18.21 -20.54
N LEU A 828 7.99 18.82 -21.25
CA LEU A 828 7.71 18.56 -22.67
C LEU A 828 8.90 18.97 -23.54
N VAL A 829 9.50 20.14 -23.29
CA VAL A 829 10.74 20.56 -23.95
C VAL A 829 11.86 19.55 -23.71
N GLY A 830 12.01 19.06 -22.47
CA GLY A 830 12.97 18.02 -22.12
C GLY A 830 12.76 16.69 -22.86
N LEU A 831 11.52 16.33 -23.23
CA LEU A 831 11.27 15.13 -24.05
C LEU A 831 11.86 15.28 -25.46
N PHE A 832 11.79 16.47 -26.06
CA PHE A 832 12.42 16.73 -27.36
C PHE A 832 13.94 16.58 -27.29
N HIS A 833 14.57 17.07 -26.22
CA HIS A 833 16.01 16.88 -26.00
C HIS A 833 16.38 15.40 -25.81
N LEU A 834 15.61 14.64 -25.03
CA LEU A 834 15.83 13.20 -24.86
C LEU A 834 15.69 12.43 -26.17
N LEU A 835 14.69 12.77 -27.00
CA LEU A 835 14.54 12.19 -28.34
C LEU A 835 15.74 12.52 -29.24
N LYS A 836 16.21 13.77 -29.21
CA LYS A 836 17.43 14.18 -29.94
C LYS A 836 18.64 13.39 -29.47
N PHE A 837 18.85 13.23 -28.16
CA PHE A 837 19.96 12.46 -27.61
C PHE A 837 19.89 10.99 -28.02
N ASN A 838 18.73 10.36 -27.89
CA ASN A 838 18.54 8.97 -28.31
C ASN A 838 18.79 8.78 -29.81
N PHE A 839 18.33 9.72 -30.64
CA PHE A 839 18.60 9.71 -32.08
C PHE A 839 20.10 9.84 -32.38
N THR A 840 20.79 10.77 -31.72
CA THR A 840 22.25 10.93 -31.86
C THR A 840 22.99 9.67 -31.43
N VAL A 841 22.60 9.01 -30.34
CA VAL A 841 23.23 7.76 -29.87
C VAL A 841 22.93 6.57 -30.79
N SER A 842 21.77 6.56 -31.45
CA SER A 842 21.38 5.49 -32.38
C SER A 842 22.05 5.57 -33.75
N LYS A 843 22.61 6.73 -34.10
CA LYS A 843 23.34 6.98 -35.34
C LYS A 843 24.82 6.71 -35.14
#